data_AF-A0A5B9MPV0-F1
#
_entry.id   AF-A0A5B9MPV0-F1
#
_cell.length_a   1.000
_cell.length_b   1.000
_cell.length_c   1.000
_cell.angle_alpha   90.00
_cell.angle_beta   90.00
_cell.angle_gamma   90.00
#
_symmetry.space_group_name_H-M   'P 1'
#
loop_
_entity.id
_entity.type
_entity.pdbx_description
1 polymer ?
#
loop_
_entity_poly.entity_id
_entity_poly.type
_entity_poly.pdbx_seq_one_letter_code
_entity_poly.pdbx_strand_id
1 'polypeptide(L)'
;MNQMIRFSFPGQAYFMIRRFPLPLFFLCALVLAAGVAAEPGRAQRPRVGVIGPIDGTGVPVEQFESLQQRLAGVDVSGTLGNSIHLAACQPQQISISDRTVEAVCGRNVRLPDAWTLGPESTLYRGVACGPDRPESEKRAEQIGQAPSSWASLRPIIESNYPNDVIAMIDPRGTLHVACDWDADLKLDGKELFVVPADEFDQAKLFRHDDWIVMMQLAQSTDHTVDRQSMDHIQLRLWTITGTAQDRTGDWGRSPLAALLNPAHHSAEYELIWLDVAGWMPADMAASMQAAKEIGCDVVLIDVIAANRDAAEMTPLIAELSHRCGIPVMVNKRTTVSPDHWVQPSRAAGSDAVDPRLDEGVAFERRVNAMLRRPLPLPDTDQNEVAAEALARPEAVAPPATMRCVSLPRVPEADVPEVVLRNARPLLDRGPLVRSWWYRGAAGDGSADAGRLFQATDATVPRWDDRRLQSWTFLESGWLDRRSRRMGEPGLATHQPAWILLQAVAGSSVDVAPPQLVESVGGDSDRRSPTPGRRDWLWYYDHDAAEESLQQRVVSGATPGEVLQRHGEPEDAAADIDAWRSHLLALDQPSLRKRHLDRVIAAADQVLRRCEKELGGLPAPVDPDQIVAQTRMNEDSNIDVPTTPDAIRWYAWAVDAVYRKVRAIGYRELPDVVVDHPVRDPEAQDRAYESAFAQLCGMVDITDHRFVLTLVRYLRRQGEPFQAYEMLQRHATEGPAMPWYFKKERDLWTDGGWEPLRRLGHARWFLREADQSVMH
;
A
#
# COMPACT_ATOMS: atom_id res chain seq x y z
N MET A 1 23.76 -41.33 33.39
CA MET A 1 22.82 -42.35 32.88
C MET A 1 22.81 -42.25 31.38
N ASN A 2 23.15 -43.37 30.73
CA ASN A 2 23.31 -43.53 29.30
C ASN A 2 21.96 -43.56 28.58
N GLN A 3 21.87 -42.96 27.39
CA GLN A 3 21.52 -43.70 26.16
C GLN A 3 21.83 -42.83 24.93
N MET A 4 22.89 -43.24 24.22
CA MET A 4 23.30 -42.72 22.92
C MET A 4 23.03 -43.85 21.91
N ILE A 5 22.13 -43.61 20.97
CA ILE A 5 21.81 -44.54 19.89
C ILE A 5 22.94 -44.48 18.86
N ARG A 6 23.63 -45.60 18.65
CA ARG A 6 24.64 -45.79 17.59
C ARG A 6 23.96 -46.32 16.34
N PHE A 7 24.11 -45.62 15.22
CA PHE A 7 24.01 -46.24 13.90
C PHE A 7 25.39 -46.77 13.49
N SER A 8 25.43 -48.03 13.07
CA SER A 8 26.63 -48.73 12.63
C SER A 8 26.55 -48.90 11.11
N PHE A 9 27.49 -48.32 10.37
CA PHE A 9 27.73 -48.69 8.96
C PHE A 9 29.00 -49.54 8.88
N PRO A 10 28.98 -50.72 8.23
CA PRO A 10 30.18 -51.52 8.04
C PRO A 10 30.86 -51.11 6.72
N GLY A 11 32.11 -50.61 6.81
CA GLY A 11 32.97 -50.46 5.63
C GLY A 11 33.74 -49.15 5.58
N GLN A 12 34.72 -48.96 6.46
CA GLN A 12 35.81 -48.02 6.19
C GLN A 12 37.15 -48.75 6.31
N ALA A 13 37.82 -48.87 5.17
CA ALA A 13 39.25 -49.12 5.10
C ALA A 13 39.99 -47.89 5.63
N TYR A 14 40.87 -48.09 6.60
CA TYR A 14 41.77 -47.05 7.09
C TYR A 14 42.82 -46.75 6.01
N PHE A 15 42.76 -45.56 5.41
CA PHE A 15 43.89 -44.99 4.69
C PHE A 15 44.63 -43.99 5.59
N MET A 16 45.82 -44.40 6.02
CA MET A 16 46.81 -43.55 6.67
C MET A 16 47.43 -42.63 5.60
N ILE A 17 47.12 -41.33 5.62
CA ILE A 17 47.78 -40.36 4.73
C ILE A 17 49.10 -39.91 5.37
N ARG A 18 50.21 -40.53 4.93
CA ARG A 18 51.56 -39.99 5.09
C ARG A 18 51.80 -38.90 4.04
N ARG A 19 52.46 -37.82 4.49
CA ARG A 19 52.94 -36.69 3.68
C ARG A 19 53.61 -37.17 2.37
N PHE A 20 53.08 -36.72 1.24
CA PHE A 20 53.79 -36.70 -0.05
C PHE A 20 53.87 -35.26 -0.57
N PRO A 21 54.97 -34.86 -1.23
CA PRO A 21 55.16 -33.52 -1.76
C PRO A 21 54.43 -33.38 -3.10
N LEU A 22 53.83 -32.21 -3.34
CA LEU A 22 53.44 -31.60 -4.63
C LEU A 22 53.51 -32.54 -5.86
N PRO A 23 52.39 -33.20 -6.24
CA PRO A 23 51.75 -32.80 -7.51
C PRO A 23 50.21 -32.88 -7.51
N LEU A 24 49.55 -33.11 -6.37
CA LEU A 24 48.08 -33.31 -6.33
C LEU A 24 47.28 -32.00 -6.50
N PHE A 25 47.85 -30.85 -6.11
CA PHE A 25 47.20 -29.54 -6.27
C PHE A 25 47.06 -29.14 -7.75
N PHE A 26 48.01 -29.54 -8.60
CA PHE A 26 47.91 -29.34 -10.05
C PHE A 26 46.89 -30.27 -10.69
N LEU A 27 46.71 -31.49 -10.17
CA LEU A 27 45.72 -32.44 -10.70
C LEU A 27 44.29 -32.05 -10.31
N CYS A 28 44.05 -31.54 -9.09
CA CYS A 28 42.74 -31.01 -8.71
C CYS A 28 42.41 -29.69 -9.41
N ALA A 29 43.40 -28.83 -9.67
CA ALA A 29 43.21 -27.63 -10.50
C ALA A 29 42.92 -28.01 -11.97
N LEU A 30 43.55 -29.07 -12.52
CA LEU A 30 43.26 -29.56 -13.87
C LEU A 30 41.91 -30.29 -13.96
N VAL A 31 41.46 -30.99 -12.93
CA VAL A 31 40.13 -31.64 -12.92
C VAL A 31 39.00 -30.64 -12.67
N LEU A 32 39.24 -29.57 -11.89
CA LEU A 32 38.29 -28.45 -11.79
C LEU A 32 38.32 -27.55 -13.04
N ALA A 33 39.46 -27.44 -13.73
CA ALA A 33 39.55 -26.74 -15.03
C ALA A 33 39.06 -27.59 -16.23
N ALA A 34 39.07 -28.92 -16.12
CA ALA A 34 38.58 -29.84 -17.18
C ALA A 34 37.13 -30.32 -16.95
N GLY A 35 36.60 -30.17 -15.73
CA GLY A 35 35.21 -30.52 -15.39
C GLY A 35 34.16 -29.47 -15.80
N VAL A 36 34.60 -28.30 -16.28
CA VAL A 36 33.75 -27.32 -16.97
C VAL A 36 34.24 -27.18 -18.41
N ALA A 37 34.35 -28.32 -19.11
CA ALA A 37 34.24 -28.26 -20.56
C ALA A 37 32.80 -27.82 -20.84
N ALA A 38 32.59 -26.50 -20.95
CA ALA A 38 31.34 -25.91 -21.43
C ALA A 38 30.91 -26.71 -22.66
N GLU A 39 29.71 -27.31 -22.61
CA GLU A 39 29.20 -28.10 -23.72
C GLU A 39 29.38 -27.29 -25.01
N PRO A 40 30.17 -27.79 -25.99
CA PRO A 40 30.43 -27.04 -27.18
C PRO A 40 29.12 -26.89 -27.97
N GLY A 41 28.58 -25.67 -27.94
CA GLY A 41 27.91 -25.09 -29.10
C GLY A 41 26.38 -25.14 -29.13
N ARG A 42 25.68 -25.25 -28.01
CA ARG A 42 24.31 -24.71 -27.98
C ARG A 42 24.46 -23.19 -27.86
N ALA A 43 24.39 -22.50 -29.00
CA ALA A 43 24.41 -21.04 -29.01
C ALA A 43 23.38 -20.56 -27.99
N GLN A 44 23.86 -19.93 -26.92
CA GLN A 44 23.02 -19.48 -25.83
C GLN A 44 21.99 -18.52 -26.42
N ARG A 45 20.72 -18.80 -26.20
CA ARG A 45 19.64 -17.93 -26.68
C ARG A 45 19.83 -16.57 -26.00
N PRO A 46 19.79 -15.46 -26.76
CA PRO A 46 19.86 -14.14 -26.15
C PRO A 46 18.75 -13.96 -25.12
N ARG A 47 19.09 -13.37 -23.97
CA ARG A 47 18.17 -13.02 -22.89
C ARG A 47 17.71 -11.59 -23.06
N VAL A 48 16.42 -11.41 -23.20
CA VAL A 48 15.77 -10.12 -23.40
C VAL A 48 15.00 -9.77 -22.14
N GLY A 49 15.47 -8.76 -21.42
CA GLY A 49 14.75 -8.17 -20.30
C GLY A 49 13.64 -7.23 -20.80
N VAL A 50 12.48 -7.26 -20.18
CA VAL A 50 11.42 -6.26 -20.40
C VAL A 50 11.08 -5.60 -19.09
N ILE A 51 11.34 -4.29 -18.99
CA ILE A 51 10.90 -3.46 -17.86
C ILE A 51 9.55 -2.83 -18.22
N GLY A 52 8.54 -3.21 -17.46
CA GLY A 52 7.19 -2.67 -17.54
C GLY A 52 6.30 -3.29 -16.46
N PRO A 53 5.12 -2.70 -16.19
CA PRO A 53 4.15 -3.34 -15.32
C PRO A 53 3.83 -4.73 -15.88
N ILE A 54 3.69 -5.75 -15.03
CA ILE A 54 3.21 -7.05 -15.49
C ILE A 54 1.68 -7.04 -15.66
N ASP A 55 0.99 -6.48 -14.67
CA ASP A 55 -0.46 -6.40 -14.65
C ASP A 55 -1.00 -5.42 -15.67
N GLY A 56 -2.11 -5.80 -16.31
CA GLY A 56 -2.80 -4.92 -17.24
C GLY A 56 -2.01 -4.61 -18.52
N THR A 57 -0.95 -5.37 -18.84
CA THR A 57 -0.20 -5.16 -20.09
C THR A 57 -1.04 -5.36 -21.35
N GLY A 58 -2.17 -6.04 -21.23
CA GLY A 58 -3.10 -6.23 -22.34
C GLY A 58 -2.57 -7.21 -23.38
N VAL A 59 -1.64 -8.10 -23.01
CA VAL A 59 -1.18 -9.20 -23.88
C VAL A 59 -2.41 -9.99 -24.35
N PRO A 60 -2.70 -10.12 -25.65
CA PRO A 60 -3.84 -10.89 -26.11
C PRO A 60 -3.71 -12.37 -25.76
N VAL A 61 -4.81 -13.04 -25.42
CA VAL A 61 -4.81 -14.48 -25.05
C VAL A 61 -4.28 -15.37 -26.18
N GLU A 62 -4.37 -14.92 -27.44
CA GLU A 62 -3.80 -15.60 -28.60
C GLU A 62 -2.27 -15.67 -28.56
N GLN A 63 -1.63 -14.80 -27.78
CA GLN A 63 -0.18 -14.81 -27.54
C GLN A 63 0.24 -15.72 -26.37
N PHE A 64 -0.68 -16.42 -25.71
CA PHE A 64 -0.37 -17.26 -24.55
C PHE A 64 0.76 -18.27 -24.83
N GLU A 65 0.65 -19.06 -25.91
CA GLU A 65 1.68 -20.05 -26.28
C GLU A 65 3.03 -19.38 -26.59
N SER A 66 2.96 -18.24 -27.28
CA SER A 66 4.11 -17.40 -27.67
C SER A 66 4.86 -16.91 -26.43
N LEU A 67 4.12 -16.48 -25.41
CA LEU A 67 4.63 -16.01 -24.13
C LEU A 67 5.16 -17.18 -23.29
N GLN A 68 4.40 -18.27 -23.17
CA GLN A 68 4.77 -19.45 -22.39
C GLN A 68 6.05 -20.11 -22.87
N GLN A 69 6.28 -20.17 -24.18
CA GLN A 69 7.50 -20.74 -24.75
C GLN A 69 8.75 -19.89 -24.53
N ARG A 70 8.58 -18.59 -24.27
CA ARG A 70 9.69 -17.63 -24.20
C ARG A 70 9.97 -17.13 -22.80
N LEU A 71 8.97 -17.06 -21.93
CA LEU A 71 9.15 -16.61 -20.55
C LEU A 71 10.08 -17.57 -19.81
N ALA A 72 11.28 -17.10 -19.51
CA ALA A 72 12.31 -17.85 -18.80
C ALA A 72 12.38 -17.46 -17.31
N GLY A 73 11.88 -16.27 -16.95
CA GLY A 73 11.87 -15.81 -15.56
C GLY A 73 11.16 -14.48 -15.36
N VAL A 74 10.90 -14.17 -14.10
CA VAL A 74 10.32 -12.91 -13.64
C VAL A 74 11.18 -12.39 -12.50
N ASP A 75 11.63 -11.15 -12.61
CA ASP A 75 12.17 -10.39 -11.49
C ASP A 75 11.08 -9.52 -10.87
N VAL A 76 11.07 -9.52 -9.55
CA VAL A 76 10.05 -8.87 -8.70
C VAL A 76 10.65 -7.82 -7.78
N SER A 77 11.95 -7.53 -7.94
CA SER A 77 12.68 -6.61 -7.07
C SER A 77 12.07 -5.19 -7.05
N GLY A 78 11.32 -4.84 -8.10
CA GLY A 78 10.65 -3.55 -8.25
C GLY A 78 9.22 -3.47 -7.68
N THR A 79 8.58 -4.58 -7.29
CA THR A 79 7.15 -4.58 -6.94
C THR A 79 6.82 -5.01 -5.50
N LEU A 80 5.96 -4.20 -4.86
CA LEU A 80 5.29 -4.53 -3.60
C LEU A 80 3.87 -5.10 -3.83
N GLY A 81 3.35 -4.98 -5.06
CA GLY A 81 1.90 -4.93 -5.32
C GLY A 81 1.15 -6.25 -5.45
N ASN A 82 1.81 -7.38 -5.71
CA ASN A 82 1.09 -8.57 -6.22
C ASN A 82 1.19 -9.79 -5.31
N SER A 83 1.47 -9.55 -4.04
CA SER A 83 1.64 -10.60 -3.04
C SER A 83 0.34 -10.87 -2.30
N ILE A 84 -0.07 -12.12 -2.32
CA ILE A 84 -1.18 -12.69 -1.58
C ILE A 84 -0.60 -13.50 -0.43
N HIS A 85 -0.76 -13.00 0.78
CA HIS A 85 -0.36 -13.72 1.99
C HIS A 85 -1.48 -14.70 2.35
N LEU A 86 -1.15 -15.99 2.36
CA LEU A 86 -2.07 -17.06 2.72
C LEU A 86 -1.64 -17.64 4.07
N ALA A 87 -2.56 -17.68 5.03
CA ALA A 87 -2.35 -18.27 6.34
C ALA A 87 -2.90 -19.71 6.36
N ALA A 88 -2.20 -20.61 7.06
CA ALA A 88 -2.64 -21.97 7.24
C ALA A 88 -3.99 -22.02 7.98
N CYS A 89 -4.94 -22.78 7.43
CA CYS A 89 -6.24 -23.02 8.00
C CYS A 89 -6.10 -23.94 9.22
N GLN A 90 -6.70 -23.54 10.34
CA GLN A 90 -6.77 -24.39 11.53
C GLN A 90 -7.74 -25.55 11.30
N PRO A 91 -7.55 -26.71 11.96
CA PRO A 91 -8.41 -27.89 11.75
C PRO A 91 -9.92 -27.62 11.92
N GLN A 92 -10.31 -26.76 12.86
CA GLN A 92 -11.72 -26.39 13.08
C GLN A 92 -12.34 -25.56 11.94
N GLN A 93 -11.52 -25.04 11.03
CA GLN A 93 -11.96 -24.22 9.90
C GLN A 93 -12.17 -25.06 8.64
N ILE A 94 -11.86 -26.36 8.70
CA ILE A 94 -11.92 -27.28 7.56
C ILE A 94 -12.97 -28.35 7.87
N SER A 95 -14.01 -28.43 7.05
CA SER A 95 -14.92 -29.58 7.03
C SER A 95 -14.56 -30.49 5.88
N ILE A 96 -13.86 -31.59 6.18
CA ILE A 96 -13.48 -32.60 5.17
C ILE A 96 -14.72 -33.28 4.60
N SER A 97 -15.72 -33.61 5.43
CA SER A 97 -16.95 -34.29 5.00
C SER A 97 -17.78 -33.43 4.07
N ASP A 98 -17.88 -32.13 4.36
CA ASP A 98 -18.66 -31.19 3.55
C ASP A 98 -17.83 -30.59 2.42
N ARG A 99 -16.53 -30.91 2.37
CA ARG A 99 -15.53 -30.28 1.50
C ARG A 99 -15.63 -28.77 1.54
N THR A 100 -15.67 -28.20 2.74
CA THR A 100 -15.70 -26.74 2.91
C THR A 100 -14.54 -26.27 3.76
N VAL A 101 -14.11 -25.05 3.52
CA VAL A 101 -13.18 -24.31 4.38
C VAL A 101 -13.78 -22.96 4.70
N GLU A 102 -13.68 -22.51 5.94
CA GLU A 102 -14.01 -21.14 6.28
C GLU A 102 -13.03 -20.21 5.56
N ALA A 103 -13.51 -19.30 4.71
CA ALA A 103 -12.70 -18.29 4.04
C ALA A 103 -12.34 -17.14 5.00
N VAL A 104 -11.53 -16.18 4.54
CA VAL A 104 -11.13 -15.01 5.35
C VAL A 104 -12.34 -14.16 5.75
N CYS A 105 -13.41 -14.18 4.95
CA CYS A 105 -14.67 -13.53 5.25
C CYS A 105 -15.54 -14.24 6.31
N GLY A 106 -15.09 -15.37 6.88
CA GLY A 106 -15.81 -16.15 7.88
C GLY A 106 -16.96 -17.01 7.34
N ARG A 107 -17.14 -17.07 6.01
CA ARG A 107 -18.11 -17.97 5.35
C ARG A 107 -17.42 -19.22 4.83
N ASN A 108 -18.15 -20.32 4.79
CA ASN A 108 -17.67 -21.56 4.21
C ASN A 108 -17.63 -21.46 2.68
N VAL A 109 -16.44 -21.64 2.11
CA VAL A 109 -16.23 -21.85 0.67
C VAL A 109 -16.17 -23.35 0.40
N ARG A 110 -16.87 -23.79 -0.65
CA ARG A 110 -16.80 -25.18 -1.08
C ARG A 110 -15.50 -25.42 -1.84
N LEU A 111 -14.73 -26.40 -1.37
CA LEU A 111 -13.49 -26.82 -1.97
C LEU A 111 -13.76 -27.62 -3.26
N PRO A 112 -12.96 -27.43 -4.32
CA PRO A 112 -13.18 -28.09 -5.60
C PRO A 112 -13.11 -29.61 -5.49
N ASP A 113 -13.99 -30.33 -6.16
CA ASP A 113 -14.05 -31.81 -6.09
C ASP A 113 -12.75 -32.49 -6.57
N ALA A 114 -11.99 -31.82 -7.43
CA ALA A 114 -10.70 -32.30 -7.93
C ALA A 114 -9.60 -32.37 -6.85
N TRP A 115 -9.75 -31.64 -5.74
CA TRP A 115 -8.75 -31.62 -4.68
C TRP A 115 -8.82 -32.89 -3.82
N THR A 116 -7.70 -33.59 -3.71
CA THR A 116 -7.60 -34.76 -2.83
C THR A 116 -7.18 -34.30 -1.44
N LEU A 117 -8.17 -34.08 -0.56
CA LEU A 117 -7.94 -33.72 0.84
C LEU A 117 -7.53 -34.96 1.62
N GLY A 118 -6.28 -35.01 2.07
CA GLY A 118 -5.75 -36.03 2.97
C GLY A 118 -5.41 -35.44 4.35
N PRO A 119 -5.14 -36.30 5.35
CA PRO A 119 -4.68 -35.85 6.68
C PRO A 119 -3.37 -35.03 6.63
N GLU A 120 -2.55 -35.27 5.61
CA GLU A 120 -1.27 -34.59 5.37
C GLU A 120 -1.40 -33.34 4.49
N SER A 121 -2.61 -33.04 3.98
CA SER A 121 -2.84 -31.84 3.17
C SER A 121 -2.85 -30.61 4.08
N THR A 122 -2.12 -29.56 3.69
CA THR A 122 -2.21 -28.27 4.38
C THR A 122 -3.01 -27.29 3.52
N LEU A 123 -4.10 -26.77 4.08
CA LEU A 123 -4.92 -25.73 3.44
C LEU A 123 -4.46 -24.36 3.92
N TYR A 124 -4.43 -23.40 3.01
CA TYR A 124 -4.13 -22.01 3.26
C TYR A 124 -5.26 -21.14 2.72
N ARG A 125 -5.52 -20.01 3.38
CA ARG A 125 -6.50 -19.01 2.94
C ARG A 125 -5.94 -17.61 3.05
N GLY A 126 -6.33 -16.73 2.13
CA GLY A 126 -5.99 -15.32 2.18
C GLY A 126 -6.84 -14.53 1.20
N VAL A 127 -6.58 -13.23 1.13
CA VAL A 127 -7.23 -12.31 0.20
C VAL A 127 -6.17 -11.61 -0.62
N ALA A 128 -6.43 -11.39 -1.92
CA ALA A 128 -5.49 -10.65 -2.74
C ALA A 128 -5.39 -9.21 -2.23
N CYS A 129 -4.15 -8.80 -1.96
CA CYS A 129 -3.82 -7.46 -1.50
C CYS A 129 -3.07 -6.77 -2.63
N GLY A 130 -3.76 -5.94 -3.44
CA GLY A 130 -3.20 -5.26 -4.61
C GLY A 130 -3.28 -3.73 -4.55
N PRO A 131 -2.40 -2.99 -5.24
CA PRO A 131 -2.36 -1.52 -5.26
C PRO A 131 -3.59 -0.88 -5.92
N ASP A 132 -4.25 -1.58 -6.85
CA ASP A 132 -5.49 -1.16 -7.54
C ASP A 132 -6.77 -1.54 -6.79
N ARG A 133 -6.69 -1.71 -5.47
CA ARG A 133 -7.86 -1.61 -4.58
C ARG A 133 -7.93 -0.29 -3.81
N PRO A 134 -8.16 0.87 -4.46
CA PRO A 134 -8.76 2.05 -3.82
C PRO A 134 -10.27 2.18 -4.16
N GLU A 135 -11.06 2.57 -3.16
CA GLU A 135 -12.48 3.00 -3.19
C GLU A 135 -13.45 2.19 -4.08
N SER A 136 -14.04 1.14 -3.50
CA SER A 136 -15.22 0.45 -4.02
C SER A 136 -16.51 1.29 -4.11
N GLU A 137 -16.48 2.58 -3.78
CA GLU A 137 -17.65 3.47 -3.76
C GLU A 137 -18.14 3.89 -5.14
N LYS A 138 -17.23 4.33 -6.02
CA LYS A 138 -17.58 4.59 -7.43
C LYS A 138 -18.15 3.36 -8.13
N ARG A 139 -17.75 2.16 -7.68
CA ARG A 139 -18.22 0.86 -8.18
C ARG A 139 -19.67 0.60 -7.79
N ALA A 140 -20.10 0.95 -6.59
CA ALA A 140 -21.48 0.73 -6.15
C ALA A 140 -22.45 1.81 -6.65
N GLU A 141 -21.97 3.05 -6.78
CA GLU A 141 -22.75 4.17 -7.33
C GLU A 141 -23.11 3.95 -8.82
N GLN A 142 -22.21 3.33 -9.60
CA GLN A 142 -22.45 2.96 -11.00
C GLN A 142 -23.28 1.68 -11.18
N ILE A 143 -23.18 0.72 -10.25
CA ILE A 143 -23.98 -0.52 -10.28
C ILE A 143 -25.44 -0.26 -9.90
N GLY A 144 -25.71 0.73 -9.05
CA GLY A 144 -27.06 1.06 -8.58
C GLY A 144 -27.96 1.76 -9.60
N GLN A 145 -27.44 2.29 -10.70
CA GLN A 145 -28.19 3.17 -11.62
C GLN A 145 -28.60 2.56 -12.98
N ALA A 146 -28.21 1.34 -13.36
CA ALA A 146 -28.42 0.88 -14.74
C ALA A 146 -29.56 -0.18 -14.94
N PRO A 147 -30.42 -0.02 -15.98
CA PRO A 147 -31.59 -0.86 -16.27
C PRO A 147 -31.27 -2.17 -17.02
N SER A 148 -32.20 -3.14 -16.96
CA SER A 148 -32.13 -4.59 -17.29
C SER A 148 -31.57 -5.10 -18.64
N SER A 149 -30.87 -4.32 -19.46
CA SER A 149 -30.18 -4.79 -20.69
C SER A 149 -28.79 -5.42 -20.42
N TRP A 150 -28.59 -5.98 -19.22
CA TRP A 150 -27.30 -6.39 -18.64
C TRP A 150 -26.78 -7.75 -19.08
N ALA A 151 -27.35 -8.35 -20.14
CA ALA A 151 -26.65 -9.40 -20.89
C ALA A 151 -25.35 -8.86 -21.57
N SER A 152 -25.10 -7.54 -21.47
CA SER A 152 -23.92 -6.85 -22.00
C SER A 152 -23.01 -6.24 -20.93
N LEU A 153 -23.29 -6.41 -19.63
CA LEU A 153 -22.48 -5.83 -18.56
C LEU A 153 -21.40 -6.79 -18.07
N ARG A 154 -20.17 -6.29 -18.15
CA ARG A 154 -18.91 -7.06 -18.15
C ARG A 154 -18.54 -7.52 -16.73
N PRO A 155 -17.94 -8.72 -16.56
CA PRO A 155 -17.75 -9.33 -15.25
C PRO A 155 -16.69 -8.61 -14.38
N ILE A 156 -16.54 -9.09 -13.14
CA ILE A 156 -15.59 -8.69 -12.07
C ILE A 156 -14.10 -8.73 -12.49
N ILE A 157 -13.85 -9.14 -13.73
CA ILE A 157 -12.59 -9.08 -14.48
C ILE A 157 -11.77 -7.83 -14.11
N GLU A 158 -12.38 -6.64 -13.99
CA GLU A 158 -11.65 -5.34 -14.00
C GLU A 158 -10.66 -5.11 -12.86
N SER A 159 -10.77 -5.82 -11.74
CA SER A 159 -9.80 -5.64 -10.64
C SER A 159 -8.47 -6.35 -10.84
N ASN A 160 -8.30 -7.18 -11.89
CA ASN A 160 -7.09 -7.99 -12.12
C ASN A 160 -6.65 -8.86 -10.90
N TYR A 161 -7.42 -8.92 -9.80
CA TYR A 161 -7.12 -9.70 -8.60
C TYR A 161 -8.36 -10.46 -8.07
N PRO A 162 -8.19 -11.65 -7.48
CA PRO A 162 -9.29 -12.42 -6.91
C PRO A 162 -9.76 -11.89 -5.55
N ASN A 163 -10.98 -12.23 -5.16
CA ASN A 163 -11.60 -11.81 -3.89
C ASN A 163 -11.06 -12.64 -2.72
N ASP A 164 -11.16 -13.96 -2.86
CA ASP A 164 -10.63 -14.94 -1.93
C ASP A 164 -9.66 -15.86 -2.67
N VAL A 165 -8.57 -16.23 -2.01
CA VAL A 165 -7.63 -17.23 -2.51
C VAL A 165 -7.50 -18.33 -1.48
N ILE A 166 -7.75 -19.54 -1.94
CA ILE A 166 -7.53 -20.75 -1.16
C ILE A 166 -6.43 -21.53 -1.86
N ALA A 167 -5.46 -22.01 -1.10
CA ALA A 167 -4.44 -22.91 -1.62
C ALA A 167 -4.38 -24.19 -0.80
N MET A 168 -3.94 -25.27 -1.43
CA MET A 168 -3.70 -26.55 -0.79
C MET A 168 -2.36 -27.08 -1.26
N ILE A 169 -1.50 -27.49 -0.33
CA ILE A 169 -0.36 -28.33 -0.67
C ILE A 169 -0.77 -29.78 -0.40
N ASP A 170 -0.77 -30.61 -1.44
CA ASP A 170 -1.14 -32.02 -1.33
C ASP A 170 0.02 -32.89 -0.80
N PRO A 171 -0.21 -34.18 -0.47
CA PRO A 171 0.84 -35.05 0.07
C PRO A 171 2.03 -35.31 -0.88
N ARG A 172 1.91 -34.96 -2.17
CA ARG A 172 3.01 -35.03 -3.14
C ARG A 172 3.81 -33.72 -3.20
N GLY A 173 3.41 -32.71 -2.42
CA GLY A 173 3.97 -31.36 -2.45
C GLY A 173 3.42 -30.50 -3.58
N THR A 174 2.37 -30.92 -4.27
CA THR A 174 1.77 -30.13 -5.36
C THR A 174 0.95 -28.99 -4.77
N LEU A 175 1.15 -27.77 -5.25
CA LEU A 175 0.36 -26.61 -4.86
C LEU A 175 -0.86 -26.50 -5.77
N HIS A 176 -2.04 -26.59 -5.19
CA HIS A 176 -3.32 -26.31 -5.82
C HIS A 176 -3.77 -24.94 -5.33
N VAL A 177 -4.12 -24.03 -6.24
CA VAL A 177 -4.60 -22.68 -5.91
C VAL A 177 -5.97 -22.51 -6.54
N ALA A 178 -6.90 -21.97 -5.79
CA ALA A 178 -8.22 -21.59 -6.25
C ALA A 178 -8.45 -20.12 -5.94
N CYS A 179 -8.83 -19.36 -6.96
CA CYS A 179 -8.99 -17.91 -6.87
C CYS A 179 -10.43 -17.56 -7.20
N ASP A 180 -11.20 -17.08 -6.21
CA ASP A 180 -12.59 -16.63 -6.41
C ASP A 180 -12.60 -15.25 -7.09
N TRP A 181 -12.65 -15.26 -8.42
CA TRP A 181 -12.60 -14.04 -9.23
C TRP A 181 -13.95 -13.34 -9.29
N ASP A 182 -15.07 -14.06 -9.20
CA ASP A 182 -16.42 -13.50 -9.30
C ASP A 182 -17.12 -13.22 -7.95
N ALA A 183 -16.40 -13.46 -6.86
CA ALA A 183 -16.86 -13.27 -5.49
C ALA A 183 -18.11 -14.10 -5.14
N ASP A 184 -18.40 -15.19 -5.83
CA ASP A 184 -19.58 -16.01 -5.56
C ASP A 184 -19.35 -17.09 -4.48
N LEU A 185 -18.09 -17.22 -4.00
CA LEU A 185 -17.61 -18.20 -3.02
C LEU A 185 -17.74 -19.67 -3.48
N LYS A 186 -17.84 -19.91 -4.79
CA LYS A 186 -17.83 -21.22 -5.41
C LYS A 186 -16.64 -21.34 -6.35
N LEU A 187 -15.61 -22.01 -5.84
CA LEU A 187 -14.45 -22.36 -6.63
C LEU A 187 -14.83 -23.40 -7.68
N ASP A 188 -15.02 -22.96 -8.92
CA ASP A 188 -15.28 -23.85 -10.03
C ASP A 188 -13.99 -24.32 -10.70
N GLY A 189 -14.10 -25.24 -11.68
CA GLY A 189 -12.92 -25.83 -12.33
C GLY A 189 -12.07 -24.84 -13.12
N LYS A 190 -12.59 -23.66 -13.46
CA LYS A 190 -11.88 -22.63 -14.20
C LYS A 190 -11.02 -21.78 -13.26
N GLU A 191 -11.41 -21.65 -12.00
CA GLU A 191 -10.67 -20.90 -11.00
C GLU A 191 -9.48 -21.66 -10.39
N LEU A 192 -9.14 -22.84 -10.93
CA LEU A 192 -8.16 -23.76 -10.35
C LEU A 192 -6.84 -23.74 -11.11
N PHE A 193 -5.77 -23.56 -10.36
CA PHE A 193 -4.40 -23.57 -10.84
C PHE A 193 -3.62 -24.65 -10.09
N VAL A 194 -2.72 -25.33 -10.80
CA VAL A 194 -1.89 -26.40 -10.23
C VAL A 194 -0.44 -26.12 -10.57
N VAL A 195 0.40 -26.03 -9.53
CA VAL A 195 1.84 -25.83 -9.63
C VAL A 195 2.54 -27.06 -9.03
N PRO A 196 3.30 -27.84 -9.83
CA PRO A 196 4.12 -28.93 -9.34
C PRO A 196 5.20 -28.49 -8.34
N ALA A 197 5.56 -29.38 -7.41
CA ALA A 197 6.50 -29.10 -6.31
C ALA A 197 7.90 -28.68 -6.77
N ASP A 198 8.33 -29.19 -7.93
CA ASP A 198 9.61 -28.91 -8.57
C ASP A 198 9.63 -27.59 -9.36
N GLU A 199 8.49 -26.90 -9.44
CA GLU A 199 8.32 -25.67 -10.21
C GLU A 199 7.93 -24.45 -9.38
N PHE A 200 7.89 -24.56 -8.05
CA PHE A 200 7.47 -23.47 -7.14
C PHE A 200 8.25 -22.17 -7.35
N ASP A 201 9.49 -22.28 -7.78
CA ASP A 201 10.42 -21.16 -7.88
C ASP A 201 10.26 -20.41 -9.22
N GLN A 202 9.53 -21.01 -10.15
CA GLN A 202 9.32 -20.48 -11.49
C GLN A 202 7.95 -19.80 -11.56
N ALA A 203 7.90 -18.67 -12.27
CA ALA A 203 6.64 -18.08 -12.65
C ALA A 203 5.93 -19.01 -13.65
N LYS A 204 4.67 -19.34 -13.38
CA LYS A 204 3.84 -20.20 -14.22
C LYS A 204 2.70 -19.41 -14.82
N LEU A 205 2.52 -19.61 -16.12
CA LEU A 205 1.44 -19.02 -16.89
C LEU A 205 0.29 -19.99 -16.99
N PHE A 206 -0.90 -19.48 -16.71
CA PHE A 206 -2.17 -20.17 -16.81
C PHE A 206 -3.06 -19.42 -17.78
N ARG A 207 -3.73 -20.17 -18.65
CA ARG A 207 -4.74 -19.65 -19.54
C ARG A 207 -6.12 -19.91 -18.93
N HIS A 208 -6.94 -18.87 -18.86
CA HIS A 208 -8.28 -18.93 -18.29
C HIS A 208 -9.28 -18.17 -19.17
N ASP A 209 -10.06 -18.89 -19.99
CA ASP A 209 -10.96 -18.30 -20.99
C ASP A 209 -10.24 -17.26 -21.88
N ASP A 210 -10.48 -15.98 -21.64
CA ASP A 210 -9.89 -14.84 -22.36
C ASP A 210 -8.65 -14.26 -21.64
N TRP A 211 -8.20 -14.88 -20.54
CA TRP A 211 -7.19 -14.32 -19.65
C TRP A 211 -5.91 -15.16 -19.58
N ILE A 212 -4.82 -14.48 -19.25
CA ILE A 212 -3.52 -15.03 -18.90
C ILE A 212 -3.23 -14.59 -17.46
N VAL A 213 -3.09 -15.57 -16.59
CA VAL A 213 -2.69 -15.37 -15.19
C VAL A 213 -1.28 -15.90 -15.04
N MET A 214 -0.43 -15.15 -14.35
CA MET A 214 0.89 -15.62 -13.95
C MET A 214 0.95 -15.77 -12.45
N MET A 215 1.58 -16.84 -11.98
CA MET A 215 1.65 -17.16 -10.57
C MET A 215 3.06 -17.62 -10.20
N GLN A 216 3.54 -17.20 -9.04
CA GLN A 216 4.83 -17.65 -8.50
C GLN A 216 4.72 -17.80 -6.99
N LEU A 217 5.21 -18.89 -6.42
CA LEU A 217 5.33 -19.00 -4.96
C LEU A 217 6.53 -18.16 -4.52
N ALA A 218 6.32 -17.14 -3.69
CA ALA A 218 7.44 -16.36 -3.16
C ALA A 218 8.17 -17.24 -2.15
N GLN A 219 9.38 -17.68 -2.49
CA GLN A 219 10.21 -18.38 -1.52
C GLN A 219 10.54 -17.44 -0.37
N SER A 220 10.38 -17.94 0.86
CA SER A 220 11.14 -17.40 1.97
C SER A 220 12.62 -17.55 1.61
N THR A 221 13.39 -16.47 1.65
CA THR A 221 14.84 -16.47 1.38
C THR A 221 15.62 -17.41 2.31
N ASP A 222 14.95 -17.95 3.32
CA ASP A 222 15.46 -18.93 4.26
C ASP A 222 15.25 -20.36 3.71
N HIS A 223 16.19 -20.84 2.90
CA HIS A 223 16.18 -22.17 2.26
C HIS A 223 16.14 -23.37 3.23
N THR A 224 16.14 -23.12 4.54
CA THR A 224 16.12 -24.14 5.60
C THR A 224 14.75 -24.38 6.23
N VAL A 225 13.69 -23.66 5.80
CA VAL A 225 12.36 -23.86 6.38
C VAL A 225 11.82 -25.24 6.01
N ASP A 226 11.61 -26.07 7.02
CA ASP A 226 10.93 -27.36 6.90
C ASP A 226 9.53 -27.12 6.33
N ARG A 227 9.29 -27.67 5.13
CA ARG A 227 8.04 -27.53 4.38
C ARG A 227 6.81 -28.02 5.17
N GLN A 228 7.00 -28.83 6.21
CA GLN A 228 5.92 -29.28 7.09
C GLN A 228 5.51 -28.25 8.16
N SER A 229 6.20 -27.12 8.29
CA SER A 229 5.97 -26.10 9.33
C SER A 229 5.58 -24.71 8.80
N MET A 230 5.19 -24.60 7.53
CA MET A 230 4.79 -23.31 6.96
C MET A 230 3.42 -22.90 7.49
N ASP A 231 3.39 -22.05 8.53
CA ASP A 231 2.17 -21.41 9.00
C ASP A 231 1.61 -20.42 7.96
N HIS A 232 2.45 -19.96 7.03
CA HIS A 232 2.10 -19.01 5.99
C HIS A 232 2.83 -19.34 4.68
N ILE A 233 2.16 -19.06 3.56
CA ILE A 233 2.80 -18.99 2.24
C ILE A 233 2.48 -17.64 1.60
N GLN A 234 3.40 -17.15 0.77
CA GLN A 234 3.20 -15.92 0.01
C GLN A 234 3.12 -16.29 -1.48
N LEU A 235 1.98 -16.02 -2.09
CA LEU A 235 1.76 -16.25 -3.51
C LEU A 235 1.88 -14.92 -4.24
N ARG A 236 2.61 -14.88 -5.35
CA ARG A 236 2.56 -13.75 -6.27
C ARG A 236 1.61 -14.10 -7.40
N LEU A 237 0.72 -13.18 -7.72
CA LEU A 237 -0.31 -13.37 -8.73
C LEU A 237 -0.42 -12.12 -9.59
N TRP A 238 -0.25 -12.30 -10.90
CA TRP A 238 -0.40 -11.24 -11.88
C TRP A 238 -1.46 -11.60 -12.91
N THR A 239 -2.24 -10.62 -13.34
CA THR A 239 -3.19 -10.75 -14.44
C THR A 239 -2.65 -9.99 -15.65
N ILE A 240 -2.07 -10.76 -16.56
CA ILE A 240 -1.31 -10.25 -17.71
C ILE A 240 -2.24 -9.68 -18.80
N THR A 241 -3.30 -10.43 -19.11
CA THR A 241 -4.38 -9.93 -19.97
C THR A 241 -5.23 -8.96 -19.16
N GLY A 242 -5.08 -7.68 -19.44
CA GLY A 242 -5.97 -6.67 -18.89
C GLY A 242 -7.41 -6.91 -19.30
N THR A 243 -8.30 -6.32 -18.52
CA THR A 243 -9.72 -6.29 -18.85
C THR A 243 -9.97 -5.38 -20.02
N ALA A 244 -11.19 -5.40 -20.56
CA ALA A 244 -11.53 -4.68 -21.76
C ALA A 244 -11.35 -3.13 -21.70
N GLN A 245 -10.88 -2.55 -20.58
CA GLN A 245 -10.38 -1.16 -20.50
C GLN A 245 -8.92 -1.01 -20.99
N ASP A 246 -8.05 -2.01 -20.88
CA ASP A 246 -6.68 -1.98 -21.46
C ASP A 246 -6.66 -2.24 -22.97
N ARG A 247 -7.84 -2.46 -23.57
CA ARG A 247 -8.02 -2.53 -25.02
C ARG A 247 -7.95 -1.16 -25.72
N THR A 248 -7.61 -0.08 -25.01
CA THR A 248 -7.38 1.23 -25.64
C THR A 248 -6.06 1.23 -26.41
N GLY A 249 -6.08 0.66 -27.62
CA GLY A 249 -5.28 1.07 -28.78
C GLY A 249 -3.78 0.77 -28.82
N ASP A 250 -3.07 0.70 -27.69
CA ASP A 250 -1.61 0.82 -27.69
C ASP A 250 -0.83 -0.48 -27.41
N TRP A 251 -1.46 -1.65 -27.26
CA TRP A 251 -0.74 -2.95 -27.20
C TRP A 251 0.27 -3.07 -28.34
N GLY A 252 -0.11 -2.68 -29.57
CA GLY A 252 0.78 -2.71 -30.74
C GLY A 252 2.05 -1.84 -30.62
N ARG A 253 2.17 -1.03 -29.55
CA ARG A 253 3.33 -0.20 -29.23
C ARG A 253 4.09 -0.68 -28.00
N SER A 254 3.62 -1.72 -27.30
CA SER A 254 4.34 -2.31 -26.17
C SER A 254 5.56 -3.11 -26.66
N PRO A 255 6.69 -3.08 -25.93
CA PRO A 255 7.81 -4.01 -26.15
C PRO A 255 7.39 -5.47 -26.23
N LEU A 256 6.43 -5.89 -25.41
CA LEU A 256 5.97 -7.28 -25.41
C LEU A 256 5.27 -7.64 -26.71
N ALA A 257 4.49 -6.72 -27.31
CA ALA A 257 3.87 -6.97 -28.60
C ALA A 257 4.89 -7.19 -29.71
N ALA A 258 5.93 -6.34 -29.74
CA ALA A 258 7.02 -6.47 -30.69
C ALA A 258 7.79 -7.79 -30.50
N LEU A 259 7.95 -8.27 -29.26
CA LEU A 259 8.61 -9.54 -28.99
C LEU A 259 7.74 -10.75 -29.36
N LEU A 260 6.46 -10.73 -28.98
CA LEU A 260 5.56 -11.87 -29.15
C LEU A 260 5.01 -12.00 -30.57
N ASN A 261 5.18 -10.98 -31.43
CA ASN A 261 4.69 -10.98 -32.80
C ASN A 261 5.18 -12.22 -33.59
N PRO A 262 4.25 -13.05 -34.12
CA PRO A 262 4.57 -14.24 -34.91
C PRO A 262 5.48 -13.99 -36.12
N ALA A 263 5.43 -12.80 -36.71
CA ALA A 263 6.30 -12.47 -37.85
C ALA A 263 7.80 -12.54 -37.51
N HIS A 264 8.16 -12.65 -36.22
CA HIS A 264 9.53 -12.61 -35.71
C HIS A 264 10.04 -13.97 -35.20
N HIS A 265 9.31 -15.06 -35.48
CA HIS A 265 9.63 -16.45 -35.08
C HIS A 265 11.05 -16.95 -35.44
N SER A 266 11.81 -16.25 -36.27
CA SER A 266 13.15 -16.66 -36.68
C SER A 266 14.25 -16.52 -35.60
N ALA A 267 14.03 -15.68 -34.58
CA ALA A 267 15.02 -15.50 -33.50
C ALA A 267 14.58 -16.26 -32.25
N GLU A 268 15.37 -17.25 -31.83
CA GLU A 268 15.17 -17.90 -30.54
C GLU A 268 15.77 -17.01 -29.45
N TYR A 269 14.96 -16.57 -28.47
CA TYR A 269 15.41 -15.77 -27.33
C TYR A 269 14.67 -16.20 -26.06
N GLU A 270 15.24 -15.88 -24.90
CA GLU A 270 14.64 -16.05 -23.57
C GLU A 270 14.10 -14.70 -23.09
N LEU A 271 12.85 -14.64 -22.67
CA LEU A 271 12.21 -13.44 -22.13
C LEU A 271 12.32 -13.44 -20.61
N ILE A 272 12.85 -12.35 -20.05
CA ILE A 272 12.87 -12.08 -18.62
C ILE A 272 11.97 -10.87 -18.37
N TRP A 273 10.91 -11.04 -17.60
CA TRP A 273 10.04 -9.93 -17.24
C TRP A 273 10.54 -9.27 -15.96
N LEU A 274 10.85 -7.98 -16.02
CA LEU A 274 11.39 -7.20 -14.91
C LEU A 274 10.28 -6.26 -14.41
N ASP A 275 9.56 -6.69 -13.37
CA ASP A 275 8.38 -5.98 -12.85
C ASP A 275 8.75 -4.67 -12.17
N VAL A 276 8.00 -3.59 -12.44
CA VAL A 276 8.19 -2.26 -11.82
C VAL A 276 6.85 -1.69 -11.37
N ALA A 277 6.72 -1.36 -10.08
CA ALA A 277 5.44 -0.91 -9.51
C ALA A 277 5.18 0.57 -9.78
N GLY A 278 6.22 1.41 -9.74
CA GLY A 278 6.04 2.86 -9.67
C GLY A 278 6.71 3.65 -10.78
N TRP A 279 7.43 3.01 -11.71
CA TRP A 279 8.28 3.69 -12.70
C TRP A 279 9.19 4.77 -12.07
N MET A 280 9.55 4.58 -10.80
CA MET A 280 10.37 5.53 -10.05
C MET A 280 11.87 5.21 -10.21
N PRO A 281 12.76 6.16 -9.91
CA PRO A 281 14.18 6.01 -10.14
C PRO A 281 14.80 4.76 -9.51
N ALA A 282 14.48 4.46 -8.25
CA ALA A 282 15.00 3.29 -7.54
C ALA A 282 14.39 1.99 -8.06
N ASP A 283 13.13 2.00 -8.53
CA ASP A 283 12.53 0.82 -9.17
C ASP A 283 13.30 0.48 -10.46
N MET A 284 13.54 1.49 -11.29
CA MET A 284 14.30 1.34 -12.53
C MET A 284 15.73 0.85 -12.29
N ALA A 285 16.39 1.39 -11.26
CA ALA A 285 17.73 0.95 -10.87
C ALA A 285 17.75 -0.50 -10.37
N ALA A 286 16.77 -0.90 -9.56
CA ALA A 286 16.61 -2.28 -9.09
C ALA A 286 16.42 -3.24 -10.28
N SER A 287 15.49 -2.94 -11.19
CA SER A 287 15.23 -3.78 -12.36
C SER A 287 16.41 -3.86 -13.33
N MET A 288 17.14 -2.77 -13.56
CA MET A 288 18.36 -2.79 -14.38
C MET A 288 19.50 -3.59 -13.72
N GLN A 289 19.59 -3.56 -12.39
CA GLN A 289 20.54 -4.40 -11.66
C GLN A 289 20.15 -5.88 -11.73
N ALA A 290 18.87 -6.20 -11.56
CA ALA A 290 18.36 -7.56 -11.71
C ALA A 290 18.59 -8.09 -13.13
N ALA A 291 18.37 -7.26 -14.16
CA ALA A 291 18.70 -7.61 -15.54
C ALA A 291 20.18 -7.99 -15.71
N LYS A 292 21.09 -7.26 -15.06
CA LYS A 292 22.53 -7.55 -15.07
C LYS A 292 22.85 -8.87 -14.40
N GLU A 293 22.27 -9.12 -13.23
CA GLU A 293 22.49 -10.33 -12.44
C GLU A 293 21.95 -11.58 -13.14
N ILE A 294 20.81 -11.46 -13.82
CA ILE A 294 20.22 -12.52 -14.64
C ILE A 294 21.00 -12.72 -15.96
N GLY A 295 21.83 -11.74 -16.35
CA GLY A 295 22.61 -11.80 -17.59
C GLY A 295 21.77 -11.52 -18.84
N CYS A 296 20.91 -10.51 -18.79
CA CYS A 296 20.19 -10.01 -19.97
C CYS A 296 21.17 -9.37 -20.96
N ASP A 297 21.05 -9.73 -22.24
CA ASP A 297 21.83 -9.16 -23.33
C ASP A 297 21.30 -7.79 -23.77
N VAL A 298 20.01 -7.54 -23.54
CA VAL A 298 19.33 -6.28 -23.84
C VAL A 298 18.10 -6.12 -22.97
N VAL A 299 17.77 -4.88 -22.65
CA VAL A 299 16.53 -4.52 -21.94
C VAL A 299 15.66 -3.62 -22.80
N LEU A 300 14.38 -3.95 -22.90
CA LEU A 300 13.35 -3.12 -23.49
C LEU A 300 12.51 -2.49 -22.38
N ILE A 301 12.20 -1.20 -22.52
CA ILE A 301 11.49 -0.43 -21.51
C ILE A 301 10.22 0.20 -22.12
N ASP A 302 9.07 -0.10 -21.51
CA ASP A 302 7.77 0.46 -21.90
C ASP A 302 7.52 1.85 -21.29
N VAL A 303 8.21 2.86 -21.79
CA VAL A 303 8.07 4.25 -21.29
C VAL A 303 6.71 4.88 -21.61
N ILE A 304 5.91 4.29 -22.51
CA ILE A 304 4.54 4.74 -22.80
C ILE A 304 3.60 4.35 -21.66
N ALA A 305 3.66 3.10 -21.20
CA ALA A 305 2.87 2.61 -20.07
C ALA A 305 3.15 3.39 -18.77
N ALA A 306 4.33 3.98 -18.64
CA ALA A 306 4.71 4.79 -17.48
C ALA A 306 3.84 6.06 -17.30
N ASN A 307 3.08 6.49 -18.31
CA ASN A 307 2.32 7.76 -18.36
C ASN A 307 3.12 8.98 -17.86
N ARG A 308 4.44 8.93 -18.06
CA ARG A 308 5.40 9.94 -17.60
C ARG A 308 6.02 10.63 -18.80
N ASP A 309 6.57 11.81 -18.55
CA ASP A 309 7.40 12.47 -19.54
C ASP A 309 8.67 11.64 -19.76
N ALA A 310 8.67 10.82 -20.81
CA ALA A 310 9.81 9.99 -21.19
C ALA A 310 11.11 10.82 -21.31
N ALA A 311 11.00 12.13 -21.61
CA ALA A 311 12.15 13.04 -21.63
C ALA A 311 12.86 13.14 -20.27
N GLU A 312 12.13 13.06 -19.15
CA GLU A 312 12.71 13.14 -17.81
C GLU A 312 13.45 11.85 -17.41
N MET A 313 12.92 10.69 -17.79
CA MET A 313 13.47 9.39 -17.38
C MET A 313 14.62 8.92 -18.27
N THR A 314 14.65 9.32 -19.54
CA THR A 314 15.65 8.76 -20.47
C THR A 314 17.11 9.06 -20.07
N PRO A 315 17.48 10.23 -19.51
CA PRO A 315 18.82 10.44 -18.99
C PRO A 315 19.22 9.42 -17.91
N LEU A 316 18.32 9.14 -16.96
CA LEU A 316 18.55 8.12 -15.93
C LEU A 316 18.70 6.71 -16.54
N ILE A 317 17.85 6.38 -17.52
CA ILE A 317 17.92 5.10 -18.23
C ILE A 317 19.26 4.95 -18.97
N ALA A 318 19.76 6.02 -19.61
CA ALA A 318 21.05 6.01 -20.30
C ALA A 318 22.22 5.74 -19.34
N GLU A 319 22.19 6.38 -18.18
CA GLU A 319 23.17 6.16 -17.11
C GLU A 319 23.11 4.72 -16.57
N LEU A 320 21.91 4.20 -16.30
CA LEU A 320 21.73 2.83 -15.81
C LEU A 320 22.17 1.79 -16.85
N SER A 321 21.86 2.00 -18.13
CA SER A 321 22.35 1.20 -19.25
C SER A 321 23.88 1.14 -19.26
N HIS A 322 24.54 2.30 -19.16
CA HIS A 322 26.00 2.38 -19.12
C HIS A 322 26.59 1.60 -17.94
N ARG A 323 26.06 1.81 -16.73
CA ARG A 323 26.57 1.21 -15.49
C ARG A 323 26.34 -0.30 -15.43
N CYS A 324 25.21 -0.75 -15.94
CA CYS A 324 24.93 -2.18 -16.02
C CYS A 324 25.69 -2.85 -17.17
N GLY A 325 26.14 -2.09 -18.16
CA GLY A 325 26.74 -2.62 -19.38
C GLY A 325 25.71 -3.33 -20.26
N ILE A 326 24.43 -2.99 -20.10
CA ILE A 326 23.32 -3.62 -20.83
C ILE A 326 22.71 -2.57 -21.76
N PRO A 327 22.66 -2.83 -23.07
CA PRO A 327 21.96 -1.96 -24.00
C PRO A 327 20.47 -1.84 -23.66
N VAL A 328 19.92 -0.64 -23.85
CA VAL A 328 18.51 -0.35 -23.56
C VAL A 328 17.79 0.21 -24.78
N MET A 329 16.58 -0.30 -24.99
CA MET A 329 15.62 0.23 -25.96
C MET A 329 14.35 0.75 -25.28
N VAL A 330 13.81 1.86 -25.78
CA VAL A 330 12.56 2.46 -25.26
C VAL A 330 11.52 2.55 -26.39
N ASN A 331 10.26 2.24 -26.09
CA ASN A 331 9.19 2.26 -27.11
C ASN A 331 8.73 3.67 -27.54
N LYS A 332 9.24 4.74 -26.92
CA LYS A 332 9.01 6.14 -27.32
C LYS A 332 10.30 6.82 -27.74
N ARG A 333 10.26 7.60 -28.83
CA ARG A 333 11.41 8.40 -29.25
C ARG A 333 11.63 9.57 -28.30
N THR A 334 12.88 9.81 -27.93
CA THR A 334 13.27 10.97 -27.11
C THR A 334 14.52 11.61 -27.70
N THR A 335 14.91 12.79 -27.22
CA THR A 335 16.12 13.49 -27.69
C THR A 335 17.40 12.67 -27.53
N VAL A 336 17.47 11.84 -26.48
CA VAL A 336 18.58 10.93 -26.19
C VAL A 336 18.35 9.50 -26.73
N SER A 337 17.18 9.24 -27.32
CA SER A 337 16.81 7.98 -27.97
C SER A 337 15.99 8.21 -29.25
N PRO A 338 16.55 8.88 -30.28
CA PRO A 338 15.81 9.22 -31.50
C PRO A 338 15.42 8.00 -32.34
N ASP A 339 16.21 6.92 -32.24
CA ASP A 339 16.00 5.64 -32.94
C ASP A 339 15.51 4.52 -32.00
N HIS A 340 14.82 4.89 -30.91
CA HIS A 340 14.40 3.97 -29.83
C HIS A 340 15.54 3.27 -29.08
N TRP A 341 16.79 3.68 -29.35
CA TRP A 341 17.99 3.17 -28.73
C TRP A 341 18.56 4.23 -27.79
N VAL A 342 18.69 3.89 -26.52
CA VAL A 342 19.32 4.78 -25.55
C VAL A 342 20.82 4.67 -25.72
N GLN A 343 21.43 5.67 -26.35
CA GLN A 343 22.90 5.72 -26.49
C GLN A 343 23.49 6.19 -25.16
N PRO A 344 24.35 5.38 -24.50
CA PRO A 344 24.98 5.76 -23.23
C PRO A 344 25.71 7.11 -23.27
N SER A 345 26.16 7.54 -24.45
CA SER A 345 27.07 8.66 -24.65
C SER A 345 26.48 9.87 -25.36
N ARG A 346 25.21 9.84 -25.79
CA ARG A 346 24.59 10.97 -26.50
C ARG A 346 23.94 11.90 -25.49
N ALA A 347 24.57 13.05 -25.23
CA ALA A 347 23.91 14.16 -24.55
C ALA A 347 22.68 14.60 -25.36
N ALA A 348 21.63 15.10 -24.68
CA ALA A 348 20.38 15.55 -25.30
C ALA A 348 20.63 16.65 -26.35
N GLY A 349 20.85 16.24 -27.60
CA GLY A 349 20.95 17.13 -28.75
C GLY A 349 19.57 17.54 -29.24
N SER A 350 19.46 18.72 -29.85
CA SER A 350 18.21 19.27 -30.39
C SER A 350 17.78 18.65 -31.72
N ASP A 351 18.13 17.38 -31.99
CA ASP A 351 17.79 16.76 -33.26
C ASP A 351 16.28 16.54 -33.35
N ALA A 352 15.65 17.21 -34.32
CA ALA A 352 14.23 17.11 -34.57
C ALA A 352 13.88 15.68 -35.01
N VAL A 353 13.01 15.01 -34.24
CA VAL A 353 12.46 13.70 -34.57
C VAL A 353 11.57 13.85 -35.83
N ASP A 354 11.80 13.03 -36.86
CA ASP A 354 10.94 13.00 -38.06
C ASP A 354 9.53 12.49 -37.67
N PRO A 355 8.48 13.34 -37.74
CA PRO A 355 7.14 13.00 -37.28
C PRO A 355 6.36 12.09 -38.24
N ARG A 356 6.94 11.69 -39.39
CA ARG A 356 6.20 11.01 -40.48
C ARG A 356 6.20 9.48 -40.41
N LEU A 357 6.96 8.88 -39.50
CA LEU A 357 7.01 7.42 -39.33
C LEU A 357 6.08 6.99 -38.20
N ASP A 358 5.29 5.94 -38.46
CA ASP A 358 4.55 5.23 -37.40
C ASP A 358 5.55 4.67 -36.39
N GLU A 359 5.54 5.23 -35.17
CA GLU A 359 6.51 4.92 -34.11
C GLU A 359 6.53 3.42 -33.75
N GLY A 360 5.37 2.75 -33.80
CA GLY A 360 5.28 1.32 -33.50
C GLY A 360 6.04 0.46 -34.52
N VAL A 361 5.82 0.71 -35.80
CA VAL A 361 6.48 -0.03 -36.89
C VAL A 361 8.00 0.22 -36.90
N ALA A 362 8.43 1.44 -36.59
CA ALA A 362 9.86 1.76 -36.49
C ALA A 362 10.53 1.01 -35.33
N PHE A 363 9.87 1.00 -34.16
CA PHE A 363 10.33 0.28 -32.98
C PHE A 363 10.41 -1.23 -33.24
N GLU A 364 9.36 -1.85 -33.78
CA GLU A 364 9.35 -3.28 -34.13
C GLU A 364 10.49 -3.67 -35.07
N ARG A 365 10.71 -2.91 -36.15
CA ARG A 365 11.83 -3.16 -37.08
C ARG A 365 13.17 -3.13 -36.37
N ARG A 366 13.33 -2.24 -35.38
CA ARG A 366 14.58 -2.10 -34.62
C ARG A 366 14.80 -3.26 -33.67
N VAL A 367 13.78 -3.69 -32.94
CA VAL A 367 13.82 -4.90 -32.08
C VAL A 367 14.25 -6.11 -32.92
N ASN A 368 13.67 -6.27 -34.10
CA ASN A 368 14.05 -7.35 -35.02
C ASN A 368 15.48 -7.30 -35.51
N ALA A 369 15.96 -6.11 -35.89
CA ALA A 369 17.33 -5.93 -36.34
C ALA A 369 18.33 -6.32 -35.24
N MET A 370 18.02 -5.93 -33.99
CA MET A 370 18.81 -6.25 -32.82
C MET A 370 18.83 -7.75 -32.51
N LEU A 371 17.67 -8.41 -32.48
CA LEU A 371 17.58 -9.85 -32.20
C LEU A 371 18.30 -10.72 -33.25
N ARG A 372 18.42 -10.23 -34.50
CA ARG A 372 19.12 -10.95 -35.59
C ARG A 372 20.62 -10.74 -35.59
N ARG A 373 21.11 -9.63 -35.05
CA ARG A 373 22.53 -9.30 -35.02
C ARG A 373 22.81 -8.50 -33.76
N PRO A 374 23.45 -9.12 -32.74
CA PRO A 374 23.87 -8.40 -31.56
C PRO A 374 24.68 -7.18 -32.00
N LEU A 375 24.19 -5.99 -31.68
CA LEU A 375 24.90 -4.76 -32.01
C LEU A 375 26.19 -4.74 -31.18
N PRO A 376 27.33 -4.35 -31.76
CA PRO A 376 28.54 -4.15 -30.98
C PRO A 376 28.26 -3.11 -29.89
N LEU A 377 28.70 -3.38 -28.66
CA LEU A 377 28.69 -2.38 -27.59
C LEU A 377 29.48 -1.16 -28.09
N PRO A 378 28.96 0.06 -27.91
CA PRO A 378 29.70 1.27 -28.28
C PRO A 378 31.02 1.34 -27.52
N ASP A 379 32.09 1.77 -28.19
CA ASP A 379 33.44 1.90 -27.63
C ASP A 379 33.42 2.68 -26.31
N THR A 380 33.97 2.10 -25.24
CA THR A 380 33.91 2.64 -23.87
C THR A 380 34.76 3.91 -23.69
N ASP A 381 35.80 4.09 -24.51
CA ASP A 381 36.83 5.12 -24.30
C ASP A 381 36.39 6.56 -24.65
N GLN A 382 35.26 6.77 -25.35
CA GLN A 382 34.77 8.12 -25.69
C GLN A 382 33.75 8.68 -24.68
N ASN A 383 33.45 7.97 -23.59
CA ASN A 383 32.18 8.15 -22.86
C ASN A 383 32.26 8.89 -21.52
N GLU A 384 33.44 9.10 -20.92
CA GLU A 384 33.55 9.80 -19.62
C GLU A 384 33.15 11.28 -19.69
N VAL A 385 33.28 11.93 -20.85
CA VAL A 385 33.06 13.39 -21.00
C VAL A 385 31.57 13.75 -21.19
N ALA A 386 30.73 12.81 -21.64
CA ALA A 386 29.33 13.09 -21.99
C ALA A 386 28.36 13.04 -20.78
N ALA A 387 28.68 12.23 -19.75
CA ALA A 387 27.82 12.10 -18.57
C ALA A 387 27.81 13.37 -17.69
N GLU A 388 28.88 14.16 -17.72
CA GLU A 388 29.01 15.39 -16.94
C GLU A 388 28.29 16.60 -17.59
N ALA A 389 27.91 16.50 -18.86
CA ALA A 389 27.33 17.58 -19.66
C ALA A 389 25.78 17.62 -19.67
N LEU A 390 25.11 16.72 -18.94
CA LEU A 390 23.67 16.83 -18.71
C LEU A 390 23.41 18.08 -17.83
N ALA A 391 22.87 19.13 -18.45
CA ALA A 391 22.56 20.38 -17.79
C ALA A 391 21.81 20.12 -16.47
N ARG A 392 22.33 20.66 -15.36
CA ARG A 392 21.68 20.57 -14.05
C ARG A 392 20.25 21.10 -14.20
N PRO A 393 19.22 20.28 -13.99
CA PRO A 393 17.86 20.81 -13.99
C PRO A 393 17.74 21.94 -12.97
N GLU A 394 16.92 22.93 -13.29
CA GLU A 394 16.49 23.91 -12.30
C GLU A 394 15.87 23.15 -11.14
N ALA A 395 16.48 23.32 -9.97
CA ALA A 395 16.02 22.75 -8.73
C ALA A 395 14.56 23.15 -8.49
N VAL A 396 13.73 22.19 -8.07
CA VAL A 396 12.45 22.53 -7.44
C VAL A 396 12.81 23.17 -6.09
N ALA A 397 12.75 24.50 -6.03
CA ALA A 397 12.85 25.23 -4.78
C ALA A 397 11.47 25.25 -4.11
N PRO A 398 11.39 25.11 -2.78
CA PRO A 398 10.14 25.39 -2.09
C PRO A 398 9.70 26.83 -2.42
N PRO A 399 8.40 27.10 -2.59
CA PRO A 399 7.89 28.46 -2.70
C PRO A 399 8.42 29.29 -1.53
N ALA A 400 8.85 30.54 -1.79
CA ALA A 400 9.42 31.41 -0.76
C ALA A 400 8.50 31.65 0.46
N THR A 401 7.21 31.35 0.31
CA THR A 401 6.17 31.48 1.34
C THR A 401 6.01 30.25 2.24
N MET A 402 6.61 29.10 1.91
CA MET A 402 6.44 27.87 2.68
C MET A 402 7.42 27.78 3.86
N ARG A 403 6.90 27.53 5.06
CA ARG A 403 7.72 27.20 6.23
C ARG A 403 8.24 25.78 6.09
N CYS A 404 9.55 25.63 6.02
CA CYS A 404 10.19 24.32 5.92
C CYS A 404 10.75 23.91 7.29
N VAL A 405 10.51 22.65 7.69
CA VAL A 405 11.08 22.04 8.90
C VAL A 405 12.10 21.00 8.48
N SER A 406 13.31 21.06 9.05
CA SER A 406 14.33 20.06 8.78
C SER A 406 13.94 18.72 9.40
N LEU A 407 14.02 17.66 8.59
CA LEU A 407 13.73 16.31 9.04
C LEU A 407 15.00 15.64 9.55
N PRO A 408 15.04 15.19 10.82
CA PRO A 408 16.19 14.49 11.34
C PRO A 408 16.32 13.12 10.67
N ARG A 409 17.55 12.80 10.25
CA ARG A 409 17.91 11.45 9.82
C ARG A 409 17.87 10.51 11.02
N VAL A 410 17.35 9.31 10.82
CA VAL A 410 17.30 8.25 11.83
C VAL A 410 18.17 7.07 11.39
N PRO A 411 19.00 6.50 12.27
CA PRO A 411 19.66 5.22 12.02
C PRO A 411 18.64 4.10 11.80
N GLU A 412 18.93 3.15 10.91
CA GLU A 412 18.02 2.02 10.64
C GLU A 412 17.70 1.19 11.90
N ALA A 413 18.68 1.04 12.80
CA ALA A 413 18.52 0.33 14.07
C ALA A 413 17.49 0.96 15.03
N ASP A 414 17.15 2.24 14.81
CA ASP A 414 16.17 2.98 15.62
C ASP A 414 14.77 2.97 14.96
N VAL A 415 14.63 2.40 13.76
CA VAL A 415 13.35 2.25 13.07
C VAL A 415 12.60 1.04 13.65
N PRO A 416 11.30 1.15 13.97
CA PRO A 416 10.53 0.04 14.51
C PRO A 416 10.56 -1.20 13.62
N GLU A 417 10.68 -2.38 14.23
CA GLU A 417 10.77 -3.66 13.49
C GLU A 417 9.57 -3.89 12.56
N VAL A 418 8.37 -3.46 12.94
CA VAL A 418 7.17 -3.55 12.09
C VAL A 418 7.30 -2.72 10.82
N VAL A 419 7.92 -1.54 10.91
CA VAL A 419 8.21 -0.66 9.76
C VAL A 419 9.30 -1.29 8.89
N LEU A 420 10.40 -1.76 9.49
CA LEU A 420 11.49 -2.42 8.77
C LEU A 420 11.03 -3.67 8.01
N ARG A 421 10.22 -4.51 8.66
CA ARG A 421 9.64 -5.71 8.06
C ARG A 421 8.82 -5.37 6.82
N ASN A 422 7.98 -4.34 6.89
CA ASN A 422 7.15 -3.91 5.77
C ASN A 422 7.95 -3.18 4.69
N ALA A 423 9.05 -2.53 5.06
CA ALA A 423 9.97 -1.84 4.14
C ALA A 423 10.99 -2.78 3.48
N ARG A 424 11.12 -4.03 3.94
CA ARG A 424 12.17 -4.96 3.51
C ARG A 424 12.32 -5.09 1.98
N PRO A 425 11.25 -5.24 1.19
CA PRO A 425 11.39 -5.33 -0.26
C PRO A 425 11.94 -4.04 -0.91
N LEU A 426 11.80 -2.90 -0.24
CA LEU A 426 12.38 -1.62 -0.69
C LEU A 426 13.84 -1.50 -0.27
N LEU A 427 14.21 -2.02 0.89
CA LEU A 427 15.58 -1.99 1.40
C LEU A 427 16.52 -2.91 0.59
N ASP A 428 15.99 -4.00 0.05
CA ASP A 428 16.76 -5.04 -0.65
C ASP A 428 16.91 -4.78 -2.17
N ARG A 429 16.79 -3.53 -2.64
CA ARG A 429 16.83 -3.13 -4.08
C ARG A 429 18.21 -3.14 -4.74
N GLY A 430 19.15 -3.86 -4.15
CA GLY A 430 20.49 -4.04 -4.69
C GLY A 430 21.41 -2.81 -4.57
N PRO A 431 22.66 -2.93 -5.04
CA PRO A 431 23.72 -1.97 -4.75
C PRO A 431 23.60 -0.62 -5.47
N LEU A 432 22.75 -0.51 -6.50
CA LEU A 432 22.52 0.75 -7.22
C LEU A 432 21.60 1.71 -6.46
N VAL A 433 20.85 1.20 -5.50
CA VAL A 433 19.94 1.98 -4.67
C VAL A 433 20.58 2.21 -3.30
N ARG A 434 20.44 3.44 -2.80
CA ARG A 434 20.78 3.83 -1.43
C ARG A 434 19.51 4.23 -0.72
N SER A 435 19.43 3.89 0.56
CA SER A 435 18.26 4.12 1.39
C SER A 435 18.65 4.84 2.68
N TRP A 436 17.84 5.78 3.11
CA TRP A 436 17.99 6.46 4.39
C TRP A 436 16.64 6.69 5.03
N TRP A 437 16.62 6.65 6.36
CA TRP A 437 15.43 6.89 7.16
C TRP A 437 15.43 8.32 7.71
N TYR A 438 14.27 8.94 7.70
CA TYR A 438 14.00 10.23 8.31
C TYR A 438 12.74 10.13 9.15
N ARG A 439 12.66 11.01 10.15
CA ARG A 439 11.46 11.15 10.96
C ARG A 439 10.67 12.37 10.51
N GLY A 440 9.48 12.14 9.97
CA GLY A 440 8.50 13.19 9.74
C GLY A 440 8.07 13.82 11.06
N ALA A 441 7.80 15.13 11.05
CA ALA A 441 7.17 15.75 12.21
C ALA A 441 5.75 15.20 12.36
N ALA A 442 5.24 15.13 13.59
CA ALA A 442 3.80 14.98 13.76
C ALA A 442 3.14 16.21 13.12
N GLY A 443 2.24 16.01 12.16
CA GLY A 443 1.44 17.10 11.63
C GLY A 443 0.69 17.77 12.78
N ASP A 444 0.54 19.08 12.71
CA ASP A 444 -0.19 19.88 13.72
C ASP A 444 -1.72 19.67 13.68
N GLY A 445 -2.21 18.76 12.85
CA GLY A 445 -3.64 18.62 12.60
C GLY A 445 -4.08 19.13 11.23
N SER A 446 -3.23 19.87 10.51
CA SER A 446 -3.60 20.41 9.20
C SER A 446 -3.74 19.31 8.15
N ALA A 447 -4.82 19.38 7.36
CA ALA A 447 -5.10 18.51 6.23
C ALA A 447 -4.17 18.75 5.03
N ASP A 448 -3.30 19.76 5.09
CA ASP A 448 -2.34 20.04 4.02
C ASP A 448 -1.21 19.02 4.02
N ALA A 449 -1.24 18.17 3.00
CA ALA A 449 -0.17 17.28 2.59
C ALA A 449 1.19 18.00 2.50
N GLY A 450 2.07 17.79 3.49
CA GLY A 450 3.43 18.31 3.50
C GLY A 450 4.23 17.84 2.28
N ARG A 451 5.08 18.69 1.69
CA ARG A 451 5.93 18.33 0.55
C ARG A 451 7.36 18.14 1.02
N LEU A 452 8.03 17.10 0.53
CA LEU A 452 9.44 16.84 0.85
C LEU A 452 10.36 17.55 -0.14
N PHE A 453 11.32 18.30 0.37
CA PHE A 453 12.36 18.97 -0.42
C PHE A 453 13.74 18.63 0.09
N GLN A 454 14.76 18.80 -0.74
CA GLN A 454 16.13 18.85 -0.28
C GLN A 454 16.44 20.23 0.31
N ALA A 455 17.15 20.29 1.43
CA ALA A 455 17.64 21.52 2.00
C ALA A 455 18.57 22.24 1.00
N THR A 456 18.48 23.57 0.94
CA THR A 456 19.26 24.42 0.01
C THR A 456 20.59 24.90 0.59
N ASP A 457 21.11 24.25 1.64
CA ASP A 457 22.41 24.61 2.21
C ASP A 457 23.52 24.39 1.17
N ALA A 458 24.18 25.47 0.78
CA ALA A 458 25.25 25.48 -0.22
C ALA A 458 26.45 24.59 0.17
N THR A 459 26.57 24.19 1.43
CA THR A 459 27.65 23.35 1.94
C THR A 459 27.42 21.85 1.75
N VAL A 460 26.18 21.42 1.48
CA VAL A 460 25.82 20.01 1.32
C VAL A 460 25.60 19.70 -0.16
N PRO A 461 26.29 18.70 -0.73
CA PRO A 461 26.01 18.25 -2.09
C PRO A 461 24.53 17.88 -2.24
N ARG A 462 23.85 18.55 -3.16
CA ARG A 462 22.45 18.27 -3.48
C ARG A 462 22.38 17.13 -4.49
N TRP A 463 21.49 16.19 -4.26
CA TRP A 463 21.20 15.12 -5.21
C TRP A 463 20.34 15.66 -6.36
N ASP A 464 20.42 15.03 -7.54
CA ASP A 464 19.41 15.28 -8.58
C ASP A 464 18.05 14.75 -8.07
N ASP A 465 17.04 15.63 -8.02
CA ASP A 465 15.69 15.26 -7.59
C ASP A 465 15.11 14.12 -8.45
N ARG A 466 15.55 13.99 -9.71
CA ARG A 466 15.18 12.88 -10.61
C ARG A 466 15.74 11.53 -10.21
N ARG A 467 16.70 11.49 -9.28
CA ARG A 467 17.27 10.26 -8.73
C ARG A 467 16.66 9.89 -7.38
N LEU A 468 15.88 10.79 -6.78
CA LEU A 468 15.29 10.62 -5.47
C LEU A 468 13.85 10.12 -5.57
N GLN A 469 13.49 9.27 -4.63
CA GLN A 469 12.11 8.92 -4.33
C GLN A 469 11.95 8.71 -2.84
N SER A 470 10.76 8.94 -2.32
CA SER A 470 10.47 8.74 -0.90
C SER A 470 9.25 7.85 -0.71
N TRP A 471 9.24 7.11 0.39
CA TRP A 471 8.11 6.33 0.86
C TRP A 471 7.78 6.77 2.28
N THR A 472 6.51 6.77 2.65
CA THR A 472 6.05 7.18 3.98
C THR A 472 5.45 5.98 4.69
N PHE A 473 5.85 5.73 5.93
CA PHE A 473 5.30 4.68 6.77
C PHE A 473 4.71 5.29 8.05
N LEU A 474 3.54 4.83 8.48
CA LEU A 474 3.00 5.15 9.79
C LEU A 474 3.70 4.33 10.89
N GLU A 475 3.47 4.71 12.15
CA GLU A 475 4.00 3.99 13.32
C GLU A 475 3.61 2.52 13.38
N SER A 476 2.45 2.18 12.83
CA SER A 476 1.98 0.79 12.69
C SER A 476 2.77 -0.02 11.64
N GLY A 477 3.75 0.58 10.96
CA GLY A 477 4.41 0.01 9.80
C GLY A 477 3.59 0.09 8.51
N TRP A 478 2.41 0.71 8.54
CA TRP A 478 1.60 0.89 7.35
C TRP A 478 2.33 1.74 6.32
N LEU A 479 2.39 1.29 5.07
CA LEU A 479 3.06 1.97 3.97
C LEU A 479 2.06 2.80 3.17
N ASP A 480 2.38 4.07 2.99
CA ASP A 480 1.78 4.91 1.98
C ASP A 480 2.10 4.35 0.59
N ARG A 481 1.04 3.96 -0.13
CA ARG A 481 1.10 3.20 -1.38
C ARG A 481 1.86 3.90 -2.49
N ARG A 482 1.96 5.23 -2.44
CA ARG A 482 2.62 6.01 -3.48
C ARG A 482 4.00 6.42 -2.99
N SER A 483 5.01 5.85 -3.63
CA SER A 483 6.31 6.51 -3.69
C SER A 483 6.12 7.93 -4.23
N ARG A 484 6.84 8.89 -3.67
CA ARG A 484 6.76 10.30 -4.06
C ARG A 484 8.08 10.81 -4.59
N ARG A 485 8.00 11.71 -5.57
CA ARG A 485 9.13 12.55 -5.96
C ARG A 485 9.30 13.71 -4.97
N MET A 486 10.48 14.31 -4.98
CA MET A 486 10.71 15.55 -4.25
C MET A 486 9.77 16.64 -4.76
N GLY A 487 9.11 17.34 -3.84
CA GLY A 487 8.16 18.42 -4.11
C GLY A 487 6.72 17.97 -4.35
N GLU A 488 6.44 16.66 -4.45
CA GLU A 488 5.07 16.16 -4.53
C GLU A 488 4.36 16.22 -3.16
N PRO A 489 3.04 16.49 -3.14
CA PRO A 489 2.25 16.49 -1.90
C PRO A 489 2.28 15.15 -1.16
N GLY A 490 2.53 15.22 0.14
CA GLY A 490 2.55 14.14 1.13
C GLY A 490 1.18 13.55 1.47
N LEU A 491 1.13 12.59 2.39
CA LEU A 491 -0.10 12.28 3.13
C LEU A 491 -0.10 13.22 4.33
N ALA A 492 -1.20 13.91 4.56
CA ALA A 492 -1.41 14.56 5.85
C ALA A 492 -1.49 13.44 6.89
N THR A 493 -0.56 13.43 7.85
CA THR A 493 -0.60 12.44 8.94
C THR A 493 -0.47 13.18 10.26
N HIS A 494 -1.43 12.95 11.15
CA HIS A 494 -1.41 13.50 12.51
C HIS A 494 -0.36 12.83 13.40
N GLN A 495 0.15 11.68 12.98
CA GLN A 495 1.19 10.95 13.67
C GLN A 495 2.52 11.17 12.98
N PRO A 496 3.62 11.25 13.73
CA PRO A 496 4.93 11.30 13.12
C PRO A 496 5.15 10.05 12.27
N ALA A 497 5.52 10.27 11.01
CA ALA A 497 5.73 9.22 10.03
C ALA A 497 7.22 8.88 9.88
N TRP A 498 7.50 7.66 9.42
CA TRP A 498 8.82 7.21 9.02
C TRP A 498 8.97 7.40 7.52
N ILE A 499 9.96 8.18 7.10
CA ILE A 499 10.19 8.46 5.68
C ILE A 499 11.41 7.66 5.24
N LEU A 500 11.21 6.73 4.31
CA LEU A 500 12.28 6.03 3.63
C LEU A 500 12.61 6.77 2.33
N LEU A 501 13.72 7.50 2.32
CA LEU A 501 14.25 8.12 1.12
C LEU A 501 15.16 7.13 0.40
N GLN A 502 14.95 6.96 -0.89
CA GLN A 502 15.82 6.17 -1.76
C GLN A 502 16.42 7.03 -2.86
N ALA A 503 17.67 6.73 -3.22
CA ALA A 503 18.35 7.36 -4.32
C ALA A 503 19.08 6.36 -5.21
N VAL A 504 19.13 6.65 -6.51
CA VAL A 504 20.02 5.94 -7.45
C VAL A 504 21.43 6.51 -7.30
N ALA A 505 22.37 5.72 -6.80
CA ALA A 505 23.74 6.15 -6.54
C ALA A 505 24.46 6.58 -7.83
N GLY A 506 25.14 7.74 -7.86
CA GLY A 506 25.94 8.20 -9.00
C GLY A 506 27.33 7.53 -9.12
N SER A 507 28.11 7.92 -10.15
CA SER A 507 29.40 7.31 -10.50
C SER A 507 30.64 7.81 -9.74
N SER A 508 30.60 8.94 -9.02
CA SER A 508 31.85 9.48 -8.43
C SER A 508 31.78 10.08 -7.02
N VAL A 509 30.70 10.68 -6.54
CA VAL A 509 30.68 11.28 -5.18
C VAL A 509 29.25 11.37 -4.65
N ASP A 510 28.74 10.33 -3.97
CA ASP A 510 27.38 10.37 -3.39
C ASP A 510 27.23 9.35 -2.24
N VAL A 511 27.94 9.55 -1.13
CA VAL A 511 27.78 8.72 0.10
C VAL A 511 26.93 9.44 1.15
N ALA A 512 26.89 10.77 1.11
CA ALA A 512 26.20 11.52 2.15
C ALA A 512 24.66 11.47 1.96
N PRO A 513 23.90 11.21 3.03
CA PRO A 513 22.44 11.28 3.00
C PRO A 513 21.98 12.70 2.62
N PRO A 514 20.96 12.86 1.78
CA PRO A 514 20.32 14.15 1.53
C PRO A 514 19.87 14.80 2.85
N GLN A 515 20.01 16.11 2.98
CA GLN A 515 19.30 16.81 4.04
C GLN A 515 17.89 17.09 3.56
N LEU A 516 16.88 16.58 4.26
CA LEU A 516 15.49 16.78 3.91
C LEU A 516 14.87 17.90 4.74
N VAL A 517 13.99 18.64 4.10
CA VAL A 517 13.05 19.53 4.75
C VAL A 517 11.64 19.18 4.29
N GLU A 518 10.69 19.26 5.18
CA GLU A 518 9.26 19.13 4.89
C GLU A 518 8.63 20.51 4.91
N SER A 519 7.90 20.89 3.87
CA SER A 519 7.06 22.08 3.94
C SER A 519 5.89 21.75 4.86
N VAL A 520 5.81 22.45 5.98
CA VAL A 520 4.57 22.51 6.75
C VAL A 520 3.71 23.52 6.00
N GLY A 521 2.49 23.11 5.62
CA GLY A 521 1.52 23.96 4.94
C GLY A 521 1.55 25.35 5.55
N GLY A 522 2.16 26.29 4.84
CA GLY A 522 2.08 27.68 5.17
C GLY A 522 0.69 28.05 4.78
N ASP A 523 -0.20 28.05 5.77
CA ASP A 523 -1.56 28.54 5.71
C ASP A 523 -1.52 29.99 5.22
N SER A 524 -1.36 30.15 3.91
CA SER A 524 -1.07 31.45 3.29
C SER A 524 -2.34 32.28 3.14
N ASP A 525 -3.50 31.70 3.46
CA ASP A 525 -4.78 32.39 3.47
C ASP A 525 -5.64 32.20 4.74
N ARG A 526 -5.47 31.15 5.56
CA ARG A 526 -6.01 31.20 6.93
C ARG A 526 -4.93 31.76 7.84
N ARG A 527 -5.35 32.65 8.72
CA ARG A 527 -4.47 33.39 9.63
C ARG A 527 -3.71 32.39 10.51
N SER A 528 -2.50 32.01 10.08
CA SER A 528 -1.61 31.19 10.88
C SER A 528 -1.57 31.76 12.30
N PRO A 529 -1.93 30.99 13.33
CA PRO A 529 -1.89 31.46 14.70
C PRO A 529 -0.46 31.93 14.98
N THR A 530 -0.34 33.16 15.44
CA THR A 530 0.93 33.71 15.91
C THR A 530 1.56 32.68 16.87
N PRO A 531 2.84 32.29 16.71
CA PRO A 531 3.47 31.26 17.54
C PRO A 531 3.18 31.50 19.03
N GLY A 532 2.37 30.63 19.64
CA GLY A 532 1.90 30.75 21.02
C GLY A 532 0.39 30.96 21.21
N ARG A 533 -0.39 31.25 20.16
CA ARG A 533 -1.86 31.32 20.27
C ARG A 533 -2.47 29.91 20.09
N ARG A 534 -2.79 29.27 21.21
CA ARG A 534 -3.56 28.02 21.26
C ARG A 534 -5.02 28.31 20.87
N ASP A 535 -5.53 27.66 19.85
CA ASP A 535 -6.94 27.70 19.47
C ASP A 535 -7.76 26.69 20.27
N TRP A 536 -9.05 26.56 19.96
CA TRP A 536 -9.95 25.68 20.69
C TRP A 536 -9.67 24.20 20.44
N LEU A 537 -9.21 23.82 19.24
CA LEU A 537 -8.82 22.44 18.92
C LEU A 537 -7.65 22.00 19.77
N TRP A 538 -6.67 22.88 20.02
CA TRP A 538 -5.59 22.60 20.95
C TRP A 538 -6.10 22.23 22.35
N TYR A 539 -7.05 23.00 22.90
CA TYR A 539 -7.63 22.72 24.22
C TYR A 539 -8.55 21.48 24.23
N TYR A 540 -9.17 21.16 23.09
CA TYR A 540 -9.94 19.94 22.90
C TYR A 540 -9.01 18.71 22.97
N ASP A 541 -7.88 18.74 22.26
CA ASP A 541 -6.92 17.63 22.21
C ASP A 541 -6.06 17.51 23.47
N HIS A 542 -5.87 18.60 24.21
CA HIS A 542 -4.99 18.69 25.40
C HIS A 542 -5.78 19.04 26.67
N ASP A 543 -6.94 18.39 26.87
CA ASP A 543 -7.73 18.58 28.08
C ASP A 543 -7.02 17.99 29.31
N ALA A 544 -6.55 18.87 30.19
CA ALA A 544 -5.83 18.50 31.41
C ALA A 544 -6.65 17.57 32.34
N ALA A 545 -7.99 17.68 32.33
CA ALA A 545 -8.84 16.79 33.11
C ALA A 545 -8.82 15.36 32.52
N GLU A 546 -8.86 15.23 31.20
CA GLU A 546 -8.77 13.93 30.52
C GLU A 546 -7.39 13.30 30.69
N GLU A 547 -6.32 14.09 30.56
CA GLU A 547 -4.95 13.63 30.80
C GLU A 547 -4.78 13.08 32.23
N SER A 548 -5.29 13.79 33.24
CA SER A 548 -5.24 13.34 34.64
C SER A 548 -5.98 12.02 34.85
N LEU A 549 -7.13 11.83 34.20
CA LEU A 549 -7.89 10.56 34.26
C LEU A 549 -7.13 9.43 33.57
N GLN A 550 -6.56 9.68 32.39
CA GLN A 550 -5.78 8.68 31.65
C GLN A 550 -4.53 8.25 32.43
N GLN A 551 -3.80 9.20 33.04
CA GLN A 551 -2.64 8.90 33.89
C GLN A 551 -2.99 7.96 35.06
N ARG A 552 -4.20 8.09 35.63
CA ARG A 552 -4.68 7.18 36.68
C ARG A 552 -4.94 5.77 36.17
N VAL A 553 -5.55 5.65 34.99
CA VAL A 553 -5.81 4.34 34.36
C VAL A 553 -4.48 3.66 34.03
N VAL A 554 -3.51 4.40 33.47
CA VAL A 554 -2.15 3.91 33.23
C VAL A 554 -1.44 3.49 34.52
N SER A 555 -1.73 4.17 35.64
CA SER A 555 -1.22 3.83 36.97
C SER A 555 -1.96 2.64 37.63
N GLY A 556 -2.87 1.97 36.93
CA GLY A 556 -3.55 0.75 37.38
C GLY A 556 -4.93 0.96 37.99
N ALA A 557 -5.47 2.18 38.03
CA ALA A 557 -6.84 2.41 38.46
C ALA A 557 -7.83 1.88 37.40
N THR A 558 -8.84 1.14 37.83
CA THR A 558 -9.92 0.73 36.94
C THR A 558 -10.82 1.93 36.61
N PRO A 559 -11.49 1.95 35.43
CA PRO A 559 -12.44 3.00 35.10
C PRO A 559 -13.55 3.20 36.16
N GLY A 560 -13.97 2.12 36.84
CA GLY A 560 -14.96 2.19 37.92
C GLY A 560 -14.45 2.95 39.16
N GLU A 561 -13.21 2.71 39.57
CA GLU A 561 -12.57 3.45 40.68
C GLU A 561 -12.37 4.92 40.33
N VAL A 562 -12.01 5.20 39.07
CA VAL A 562 -11.92 6.58 38.56
C VAL A 562 -13.28 7.27 38.67
N LEU A 563 -14.37 6.65 38.20
CA LEU A 563 -15.72 7.19 38.32
C LEU A 563 -16.15 7.41 39.79
N GLN A 564 -15.89 6.43 40.67
CA GLN A 564 -16.22 6.53 42.09
C GLN A 564 -15.51 7.72 42.75
N ARG A 565 -14.25 7.97 42.39
CA ARG A 565 -13.46 9.08 42.93
C ARG A 565 -13.99 10.44 42.51
N HIS A 566 -14.46 10.56 41.27
CA HIS A 566 -14.95 11.84 40.76
C HIS A 566 -16.36 12.16 41.23
N GLY A 567 -17.15 11.16 41.65
CA GLY A 567 -18.48 11.35 42.25
C GLY A 567 -19.45 12.09 41.34
N GLU A 568 -20.74 12.10 41.63
CA GLU A 568 -21.67 13.01 40.93
C GLU A 568 -21.62 14.36 41.64
N PRO A 569 -21.24 15.46 40.96
CA PRO A 569 -21.19 16.77 41.60
C PRO A 569 -22.59 17.23 42.04
N GLU A 570 -22.69 18.00 43.12
CA GLU A 570 -23.98 18.58 43.53
C GLU A 570 -24.51 19.55 42.46
N ASP A 571 -25.82 19.50 42.16
CA ASP A 571 -26.43 20.36 41.12
C ASP A 571 -26.19 21.86 41.38
N ALA A 572 -26.14 22.27 42.66
CA ALA A 572 -25.89 23.64 43.09
C ALA A 572 -24.41 24.05 42.96
N ALA A 573 -23.48 23.12 42.74
CA ALA A 573 -22.09 23.45 42.53
C ALA A 573 -21.93 24.19 41.19
N ALA A 574 -21.48 25.43 41.24
CA ALA A 574 -21.17 26.24 40.06
C ALA A 574 -19.89 25.78 39.32
N ASP A 575 -19.26 24.69 39.79
CA ASP A 575 -17.95 24.25 39.33
C ASP A 575 -18.05 23.45 38.02
N ILE A 576 -17.64 24.10 36.93
CA ILE A 576 -17.54 23.50 35.60
C ILE A 576 -16.49 22.38 35.53
N ASP A 577 -15.37 22.50 36.26
CA ASP A 577 -14.27 21.53 36.26
C ASP A 577 -14.71 20.20 36.87
N ALA A 578 -15.51 20.26 37.95
CA ALA A 578 -16.08 19.08 38.60
C ALA A 578 -17.01 18.31 37.66
N TRP A 579 -17.93 19.01 36.98
CA TRP A 579 -18.84 18.40 35.99
C TRP A 579 -18.10 17.87 34.75
N ARG A 580 -17.08 18.60 34.28
CA ARG A 580 -16.21 18.15 33.18
C ARG A 580 -15.51 16.84 33.53
N SER A 581 -14.87 16.78 34.70
CA SER A 581 -14.19 15.57 35.18
C SER A 581 -15.15 14.40 35.37
N HIS A 582 -16.35 14.65 35.88
CA HIS A 582 -17.39 13.62 36.03
C HIS A 582 -17.85 13.04 34.68
N LEU A 583 -18.12 13.91 33.70
CA LEU A 583 -18.49 13.50 32.33
C LEU A 583 -17.41 12.61 31.71
N LEU A 584 -16.15 13.03 31.78
CA LEU A 584 -15.02 12.27 31.26
C LEU A 584 -14.85 10.91 31.95
N ALA A 585 -15.10 10.83 33.26
CA ALA A 585 -15.06 9.57 34.00
C ALA A 585 -16.21 8.62 33.63
N LEU A 586 -17.40 9.14 33.32
CA LEU A 586 -18.54 8.35 32.86
C LEU A 586 -18.34 7.77 31.44
N ASP A 587 -17.76 8.54 30.52
CA ASP A 587 -17.59 8.16 29.11
C ASP A 587 -16.27 7.39 28.82
N GLN A 588 -15.75 6.68 29.83
CA GLN A 588 -14.64 5.75 29.65
C GLN A 588 -15.06 4.55 28.75
N PRO A 589 -14.17 3.99 27.90
CA PRO A 589 -14.49 2.92 26.96
C PRO A 589 -15.32 1.74 27.49
N SER A 590 -15.00 1.26 28.70
CA SER A 590 -15.67 0.12 29.33
C SER A 590 -16.96 0.47 30.08
N LEU A 591 -17.20 1.76 30.34
CA LEU A 591 -18.34 2.25 31.13
C LEU A 591 -19.40 2.95 30.28
N ARG A 592 -19.00 3.62 29.19
CA ARG A 592 -19.86 4.56 28.44
C ARG A 592 -21.21 3.97 28.03
N LYS A 593 -21.25 2.70 27.63
CA LYS A 593 -22.49 2.02 27.21
C LYS A 593 -23.42 1.62 28.36
N ARG A 594 -22.92 1.58 29.61
CA ARG A 594 -23.67 1.20 30.82
C ARG A 594 -24.35 2.38 31.52
N HIS A 595 -23.91 3.61 31.20
CA HIS A 595 -24.30 4.82 31.90
C HIS A 595 -24.79 5.92 30.95
N LEU A 596 -25.39 5.56 29.82
CA LEU A 596 -25.76 6.50 28.74
C LEU A 596 -26.61 7.68 29.23
N ASP A 597 -27.62 7.43 30.06
CA ASP A 597 -28.47 8.49 30.61
C ASP A 597 -27.69 9.47 31.50
N ARG A 598 -26.74 8.96 32.28
CA ARG A 598 -25.87 9.77 33.14
C ARG A 598 -24.86 10.56 32.31
N VAL A 599 -24.33 9.99 31.22
CA VAL A 599 -23.46 10.70 30.29
C VAL A 599 -24.21 11.87 29.65
N ILE A 600 -25.45 11.65 29.19
CA ILE A 600 -26.29 12.71 28.61
C ILE A 600 -26.58 13.81 29.64
N ALA A 601 -26.97 13.44 30.86
CA ALA A 601 -27.24 14.40 31.93
C ALA A 601 -25.99 15.21 32.33
N ALA A 602 -24.84 14.56 32.48
CA ALA A 602 -23.58 15.24 32.79
C ALA A 602 -23.13 16.17 31.64
N ALA A 603 -23.31 15.74 30.39
CA ALA A 603 -23.05 16.59 29.23
C ALA A 603 -23.94 17.84 29.23
N ASP A 604 -25.24 17.71 29.51
CA ASP A 604 -26.15 18.85 29.65
C ASP A 604 -25.73 19.81 30.77
N GLN A 605 -25.20 19.30 31.88
CA GLN A 605 -24.69 20.12 32.98
C GLN A 605 -23.43 20.91 32.58
N VAL A 606 -22.51 20.31 31.81
CA VAL A 606 -21.34 21.00 31.27
C VAL A 606 -21.78 22.05 30.25
N LEU A 607 -22.66 21.71 29.32
CA LEU A 607 -23.16 22.62 28.28
C LEU A 607 -23.83 23.86 28.86
N ARG A 608 -24.74 23.70 29.82
CA ARG A 608 -25.41 24.84 30.47
C ARG A 608 -24.43 25.79 31.17
N ARG A 609 -23.34 25.25 31.73
CA ARG A 609 -22.29 26.05 32.39
C ARG A 609 -21.42 26.76 31.36
N CYS A 610 -20.95 26.05 30.33
CA CYS A 610 -20.22 26.68 29.22
C CYS A 610 -21.03 27.78 28.55
N GLU A 611 -22.31 27.53 28.23
CA GLU A 611 -23.21 28.50 27.59
C GLU A 611 -23.30 29.80 28.41
N LYS A 612 -23.44 29.68 29.73
CA LYS A 612 -23.48 30.84 30.63
C LYS A 612 -22.18 31.65 30.59
N GLU A 613 -21.02 30.99 30.60
CA GLU A 613 -19.72 31.65 30.58
C GLU A 613 -19.36 32.23 29.20
N LEU A 614 -19.89 31.64 28.13
CA LEU A 614 -19.70 32.08 26.74
C LEU A 614 -20.69 33.18 26.31
N GLY A 615 -21.79 33.37 27.05
CA GLY A 615 -22.88 34.28 26.68
C GLY A 615 -23.82 33.72 25.61
N GLY A 616 -23.86 32.40 25.46
CA GLY A 616 -24.55 31.66 24.41
C GLY A 616 -23.64 30.65 23.71
N LEU A 617 -24.23 29.61 23.14
CA LEU A 617 -23.53 28.72 22.20
C LEU A 617 -23.88 29.13 20.75
N PRO A 618 -23.03 28.79 19.76
CA PRO A 618 -23.39 28.92 18.36
C PRO A 618 -24.75 28.28 18.06
N ALA A 619 -25.51 28.88 17.16
CA ALA A 619 -26.82 28.34 16.77
C ALA A 619 -26.64 26.97 16.10
N PRO A 620 -27.57 26.01 16.33
CA PRO A 620 -27.59 24.76 15.60
C PRO A 620 -27.63 24.99 14.08
N VAL A 621 -26.87 24.22 13.33
CA VAL A 621 -26.88 24.22 11.87
C VAL A 621 -27.53 22.94 11.38
N ASP A 622 -28.38 23.07 10.37
CA ASP A 622 -29.02 21.94 9.70
C ASP A 622 -27.95 21.02 9.08
N PRO A 623 -27.84 19.76 9.51
CA PRO A 623 -26.82 18.86 9.00
C PRO A 623 -26.85 18.66 7.47
N ASP A 624 -28.03 18.71 6.86
CA ASP A 624 -28.18 18.55 5.40
C ASP A 624 -27.48 19.70 4.64
N GLN A 625 -27.47 20.90 5.21
CA GLN A 625 -26.76 22.04 4.64
C GLN A 625 -25.24 21.83 4.68
N ILE A 626 -24.72 21.23 5.75
CA ILE A 626 -23.29 20.96 5.88
C ILE A 626 -22.84 19.85 4.94
N VAL A 627 -23.63 18.79 4.79
CA VAL A 627 -23.35 17.73 3.81
C VAL A 627 -23.31 18.31 2.39
N ALA A 628 -24.22 19.24 2.07
CA ALA A 628 -24.20 19.96 0.78
C ALA A 628 -22.97 20.87 0.63
N GLN A 629 -22.61 21.65 1.65
CA GLN A 629 -21.43 22.53 1.64
C GLN A 629 -20.11 21.77 1.55
N THR A 630 -20.00 20.62 2.21
CA THR A 630 -18.84 19.72 2.17
C THR A 630 -18.52 19.28 0.74
N ARG A 631 -19.52 19.18 -0.15
CA ARG A 631 -19.31 18.86 -1.57
C ARG A 631 -18.71 20.01 -2.36
N MET A 632 -18.82 21.24 -1.85
CA MET A 632 -18.35 22.46 -2.52
C MET A 632 -16.98 22.93 -2.01
N ASN A 633 -16.36 22.23 -1.04
CA ASN A 633 -15.11 22.62 -0.38
C ASN A 633 -15.15 24.07 0.15
N GLU A 634 -16.31 24.51 0.65
CA GLU A 634 -16.44 25.84 1.26
C GLU A 634 -16.06 25.78 2.74
N ASP A 635 -15.18 26.68 3.16
CA ASP A 635 -14.76 26.80 4.56
C ASP A 635 -15.93 27.25 5.45
N SER A 636 -16.22 26.45 6.48
CA SER A 636 -17.23 26.81 7.48
C SER A 636 -16.70 27.96 8.36
N ASN A 637 -17.34 29.13 8.26
CA ASN A 637 -16.98 30.29 9.06
C ASN A 637 -17.65 30.22 10.45
N ILE A 638 -17.05 29.43 11.35
CA ILE A 638 -17.54 29.28 12.73
C ILE A 638 -16.95 30.40 13.60
N ASP A 639 -17.82 31.16 14.27
CA ASP A 639 -17.38 32.22 15.19
C ASP A 639 -16.84 31.61 16.49
N VAL A 640 -15.51 31.60 16.64
CA VAL A 640 -14.82 31.04 17.80
C VAL A 640 -14.42 32.17 18.75
N PRO A 641 -14.63 32.02 20.07
CA PRO A 641 -14.16 32.97 21.07
C PRO A 641 -12.65 33.24 20.96
N THR A 642 -12.22 34.42 21.40
CA THR A 642 -10.83 34.86 21.23
C THR A 642 -10.02 34.91 22.53
N THR A 643 -10.66 34.89 23.70
CA THR A 643 -9.97 34.91 25.00
C THR A 643 -9.60 33.49 25.43
N PRO A 644 -8.46 33.27 26.12
CA PRO A 644 -8.02 31.93 26.49
C PRO A 644 -9.04 31.11 27.30
N ASP A 645 -9.72 31.73 28.27
CA ASP A 645 -10.73 31.03 29.08
C ASP A 645 -11.97 30.68 28.25
N ALA A 646 -12.44 31.59 27.39
CA ALA A 646 -13.59 31.32 26.52
C ALA A 646 -13.26 30.25 25.47
N ILE A 647 -12.04 30.25 24.92
CA ILE A 647 -11.57 29.19 24.02
C ILE A 647 -11.60 27.83 24.73
N ARG A 648 -11.14 27.76 25.99
CA ARG A 648 -11.19 26.51 26.79
C ARG A 648 -12.63 26.07 27.03
N TRP A 649 -13.51 26.97 27.46
CA TRP A 649 -14.93 26.64 27.68
C TRP A 649 -15.64 26.21 26.40
N TYR A 650 -15.29 26.82 25.27
CA TYR A 650 -15.78 26.42 23.96
C TYR A 650 -15.35 24.99 23.62
N ALA A 651 -14.07 24.65 23.81
CA ALA A 651 -13.58 23.29 23.60
C ALA A 651 -14.31 22.25 24.47
N TRP A 652 -14.55 22.56 25.75
CA TRP A 652 -15.34 21.70 26.64
C TRP A 652 -16.81 21.59 26.24
N ALA A 653 -17.41 22.67 25.74
CA ALA A 653 -18.77 22.65 25.21
C ALA A 653 -18.85 21.73 23.99
N VAL A 654 -17.94 21.89 23.02
CA VAL A 654 -17.84 21.02 21.84
C VAL A 654 -17.74 19.55 22.24
N ASP A 655 -16.81 19.19 23.13
CA ASP A 655 -16.65 17.80 23.56
C ASP A 655 -17.89 17.28 24.31
N ALA A 656 -18.53 18.12 25.13
CA ALA A 656 -19.78 17.72 25.79
C ALA A 656 -20.91 17.45 24.80
N VAL A 657 -21.10 18.29 23.77
CA VAL A 657 -22.08 18.01 22.70
C VAL A 657 -21.71 16.72 21.96
N TYR A 658 -20.44 16.55 21.58
CA TYR A 658 -19.96 15.36 20.89
C TYR A 658 -20.24 14.07 21.69
N ARG A 659 -19.92 14.05 22.99
CA ARG A 659 -20.19 12.91 23.87
C ARG A 659 -21.69 12.69 24.06
N LYS A 660 -22.50 13.75 24.14
CA LYS A 660 -23.97 13.66 24.16
C LYS A 660 -24.52 13.00 22.90
N VAL A 661 -24.12 13.46 21.71
CA VAL A 661 -24.53 12.87 20.41
C VAL A 661 -24.19 11.38 20.37
N ARG A 662 -22.96 11.02 20.77
CA ARG A 662 -22.53 9.62 20.81
C ARG A 662 -23.32 8.78 21.79
N ALA A 663 -23.56 9.28 22.99
CA ALA A 663 -24.33 8.57 24.02
C ALA A 663 -25.77 8.33 23.58
N ILE A 664 -26.42 9.33 22.98
CA ILE A 664 -27.75 9.16 22.40
C ILE A 664 -27.69 8.07 21.33
N GLY A 665 -26.78 8.20 20.35
CA GLY A 665 -26.67 7.20 19.28
C GLY A 665 -26.32 5.78 19.76
N TYR A 666 -25.58 5.63 20.87
CA TYR A 666 -25.25 4.31 21.40
C TYR A 666 -26.45 3.52 21.93
N ARG A 667 -27.55 4.19 22.29
CA ARG A 667 -28.79 3.51 22.70
C ARG A 667 -29.39 2.63 21.61
N GLU A 668 -29.07 2.89 20.35
CA GLU A 668 -29.55 2.13 19.19
C GLU A 668 -28.65 0.94 18.82
N LEU A 669 -27.51 0.78 19.48
CA LEU A 669 -26.64 -0.35 19.17
C LEU A 669 -27.31 -1.67 19.57
N PRO A 670 -27.20 -2.74 18.76
CA PRO A 670 -27.88 -4.00 19.04
C PRO A 670 -27.57 -4.58 20.43
N ASP A 671 -26.33 -4.44 20.90
CA ASP A 671 -25.91 -4.92 22.23
C ASP A 671 -26.44 -4.05 23.37
N VAL A 672 -26.79 -2.78 23.11
CA VAL A 672 -27.32 -1.85 24.11
C VAL A 672 -28.84 -1.90 24.17
N VAL A 673 -29.53 -2.00 23.03
CA VAL A 673 -31.00 -2.07 22.97
C VAL A 673 -31.55 -3.25 23.78
N VAL A 674 -30.81 -4.36 23.86
CA VAL A 674 -31.18 -5.53 24.65
C VAL A 674 -31.29 -5.19 26.14
N ASP A 675 -30.31 -4.45 26.68
CA ASP A 675 -30.26 -4.08 28.11
C ASP A 675 -31.03 -2.78 28.41
N HIS A 676 -31.12 -1.88 27.43
CA HIS A 676 -31.71 -0.55 27.53
C HIS A 676 -32.65 -0.26 26.33
N PRO A 677 -33.85 -0.86 26.29
CA PRO A 677 -34.77 -0.67 25.17
C PRO A 677 -35.19 0.79 24.98
N VAL A 678 -35.17 1.26 23.73
CA VAL A 678 -35.68 2.59 23.35
C VAL A 678 -37.21 2.58 23.43
N ARG A 679 -37.76 3.28 24.43
CA ARG A 679 -39.22 3.32 24.68
C ARG A 679 -39.98 4.16 23.68
N ASP A 680 -39.37 5.25 23.22
CA ASP A 680 -39.94 6.22 22.29
C ASP A 680 -38.89 6.52 21.20
N PRO A 681 -38.93 5.78 20.08
CA PRO A 681 -37.99 5.96 18.97
C PRO A 681 -38.02 7.39 18.40
N GLU A 682 -39.18 8.01 18.29
CA GLU A 682 -39.29 9.35 17.72
C GLU A 682 -38.66 10.41 18.64
N ALA A 683 -38.86 10.30 19.97
CA ALA A 683 -38.20 11.20 20.91
C ALA A 683 -36.68 11.02 20.93
N GLN A 684 -36.22 9.77 20.79
CA GLN A 684 -34.81 9.43 20.65
C GLN A 684 -34.21 10.05 19.37
N ASP A 685 -34.92 9.95 18.24
CA ASP A 685 -34.49 10.52 16.96
C ASP A 685 -34.40 12.05 17.02
N ARG A 686 -35.44 12.71 17.54
CA ARG A 686 -35.44 14.17 17.76
C ARG A 686 -34.29 14.61 18.67
N ALA A 687 -34.00 13.83 19.72
CA ALA A 687 -32.90 14.14 20.63
C ALA A 687 -31.54 14.00 19.94
N TYR A 688 -31.36 12.98 19.10
CA TYR A 688 -30.14 12.79 18.30
C TYR A 688 -29.94 13.93 17.32
N GLU A 689 -30.95 14.24 16.50
CA GLU A 689 -30.89 15.28 15.48
C GLU A 689 -30.63 16.65 16.08
N SER A 690 -31.31 17.00 17.18
CA SER A 690 -31.08 18.26 17.89
C SER A 690 -29.64 18.37 18.42
N ALA A 691 -29.12 17.31 19.05
CA ALA A 691 -27.74 17.33 19.54
C ALA A 691 -26.72 17.37 18.40
N PHE A 692 -26.98 16.68 17.30
CA PHE A 692 -26.09 16.64 16.13
C PHE A 692 -26.08 17.99 15.40
N ALA A 693 -27.24 18.61 15.20
CA ALA A 693 -27.35 19.97 14.64
C ALA A 693 -26.63 21.00 15.51
N GLN A 694 -26.69 20.86 16.84
CA GLN A 694 -25.92 21.70 17.76
C GLN A 694 -24.41 21.50 17.57
N LEU A 695 -23.93 20.27 17.41
CA LEU A 695 -22.51 19.99 17.16
C LEU A 695 -22.05 20.60 15.83
N CYS A 696 -22.84 20.39 14.78
CA CYS A 696 -22.69 20.96 13.44
C CYS A 696 -22.55 22.49 13.44
N GLY A 697 -23.25 23.19 14.35
CA GLY A 697 -23.11 24.64 14.50
C GLY A 697 -21.83 25.09 15.21
N MET A 698 -21.11 24.17 15.84
CA MET A 698 -19.94 24.47 16.67
C MET A 698 -18.61 23.97 16.07
N VAL A 699 -18.64 23.01 15.15
CA VAL A 699 -17.42 22.41 14.58
C VAL A 699 -17.57 22.20 13.08
N ASP A 700 -16.44 22.15 12.38
CA ASP A 700 -16.39 21.48 11.09
C ASP A 700 -16.62 19.99 11.35
N ILE A 701 -17.81 19.50 11.01
CA ILE A 701 -18.20 18.12 11.28
C ILE A 701 -17.44 17.10 10.43
N THR A 702 -16.73 17.57 9.40
CA THR A 702 -15.86 16.74 8.56
C THR A 702 -14.48 16.54 9.18
N ASP A 703 -14.10 17.31 10.20
CA ASP A 703 -12.85 17.07 10.93
C ASP A 703 -12.81 15.63 11.49
N HIS A 704 -11.65 14.98 11.37
CA HIS A 704 -11.46 13.57 11.74
C HIS A 704 -11.83 13.25 13.21
N ARG A 705 -11.83 14.26 14.10
CA ARG A 705 -12.26 14.11 15.51
C ARG A 705 -13.77 13.85 15.62
N PHE A 706 -14.56 14.48 14.74
CA PHE A 706 -16.03 14.47 14.79
C PHE A 706 -16.66 13.60 13.70
N VAL A 707 -15.94 13.25 12.63
CA VAL A 707 -16.47 12.57 11.45
C VAL A 707 -17.27 11.30 11.76
N LEU A 708 -16.93 10.54 12.81
CA LEU A 708 -17.69 9.34 13.19
C LEU A 708 -19.15 9.63 13.61
N THR A 709 -19.44 10.85 14.07
CA THR A 709 -20.82 11.28 14.33
C THR A 709 -21.56 11.63 13.05
N LEU A 710 -20.88 12.24 12.07
CA LEU A 710 -21.40 12.44 10.71
C LEU A 710 -21.70 11.11 10.01
N VAL A 711 -20.76 10.16 10.04
CA VAL A 711 -20.94 8.80 9.52
C VAL A 711 -22.18 8.15 10.14
N ARG A 712 -22.39 8.31 11.45
CA ARG A 712 -23.58 7.77 12.13
C ARG A 712 -24.86 8.49 11.71
N TYR A 713 -24.83 9.81 11.57
CA TYR A 713 -25.97 10.58 11.08
C TYR A 713 -26.38 10.11 9.68
N LEU A 714 -25.43 10.03 8.74
CA LEU A 714 -25.67 9.57 7.37
C LEU A 714 -26.22 8.14 7.33
N ARG A 715 -25.71 7.24 8.18
CA ARG A 715 -26.31 5.90 8.36
C ARG A 715 -27.77 5.94 8.79
N ARG A 716 -28.11 6.81 9.74
CA ARG A 716 -29.50 6.98 10.23
C ARG A 716 -30.42 7.54 9.16
N GLN A 717 -29.89 8.33 8.23
CA GLN A 717 -30.61 8.81 7.05
C GLN A 717 -30.72 7.77 5.92
N GLY A 718 -30.14 6.57 6.10
CA GLY A 718 -30.12 5.54 5.06
C GLY A 718 -29.14 5.83 3.92
N GLU A 719 -28.10 6.61 4.19
CA GLU A 719 -27.07 7.05 3.23
C GLU A 719 -25.69 6.38 3.52
N PRO A 720 -25.58 5.04 3.45
CA PRO A 720 -24.35 4.32 3.83
C PRO A 720 -23.15 4.62 2.93
N PHE A 721 -23.38 5.02 1.67
CA PHE A 721 -22.33 5.43 0.75
C PHE A 721 -21.71 6.76 1.15
N GLN A 722 -22.53 7.80 1.32
CA GLN A 722 -22.02 9.09 1.78
C GLN A 722 -21.30 8.94 3.11
N ALA A 723 -21.80 8.06 3.98
CA ALA A 723 -21.14 7.73 5.24
C ALA A 723 -19.77 7.04 5.05
N TYR A 724 -19.60 6.18 4.04
CA TYR A 724 -18.32 5.53 3.77
C TYR A 724 -17.35 6.50 3.07
N GLU A 725 -17.81 7.41 2.20
CA GLU A 725 -16.97 8.46 1.59
C GLU A 725 -16.36 9.35 2.68
N MET A 726 -17.19 9.78 3.65
CA MET A 726 -16.71 10.56 4.80
C MET A 726 -15.76 9.75 5.67
N LEU A 727 -16.05 8.48 5.91
CA LEU A 727 -15.17 7.61 6.67
C LEU A 727 -13.82 7.43 5.96
N GLN A 728 -13.83 7.29 4.63
CA GLN A 728 -12.67 7.03 3.79
C GLN A 728 -11.70 8.20 3.73
N ARG A 729 -12.21 9.44 3.66
CA ARG A 729 -11.37 10.64 3.70
C ARG A 729 -10.46 10.70 4.93
N HIS A 730 -10.91 10.12 6.05
CA HIS A 730 -10.15 10.06 7.30
C HIS A 730 -9.76 8.63 7.66
N ALA A 731 -9.70 7.72 6.68
CA ALA A 731 -9.37 6.31 6.89
C ALA A 731 -8.02 6.10 7.55
N THR A 732 -7.11 7.05 7.36
CA THR A 732 -5.72 7.06 7.84
C THR A 732 -5.50 8.04 9.00
N GLU A 733 -6.55 8.70 9.48
CA GLU A 733 -6.47 9.82 10.42
C GLU A 733 -7.31 9.57 11.67
N GLY A 734 -6.79 10.04 12.81
CA GLY A 734 -7.60 10.21 14.02
C GLY A 734 -8.02 8.94 14.77
N PRO A 735 -8.95 9.10 15.74
CA PRO A 735 -9.43 8.00 16.60
C PRO A 735 -10.32 6.99 15.85
N ALA A 736 -10.69 7.29 14.60
CA ALA A 736 -11.43 6.40 13.72
C ALA A 736 -10.56 5.23 13.23
N MET A 737 -9.23 5.40 13.19
CA MET A 737 -8.30 4.39 12.68
C MET A 737 -8.59 2.99 13.21
N PRO A 738 -8.59 2.69 14.52
CA PRO A 738 -8.93 1.36 15.08
C PRO A 738 -10.25 0.77 14.59
N TRP A 739 -11.21 1.63 14.30
CA TRP A 739 -12.59 1.24 13.98
C TRP A 739 -12.91 1.29 12.49
N TYR A 740 -12.00 1.78 11.65
CA TYR A 740 -12.26 2.04 10.23
C TYR A 740 -12.84 0.81 9.52
N PHE A 741 -12.10 -0.31 9.50
CA PHE A 741 -12.55 -1.51 8.79
C PHE A 741 -13.84 -2.11 9.38
N LYS A 742 -14.01 -2.00 10.70
CA LYS A 742 -15.26 -2.41 11.35
C LYS A 742 -16.43 -1.56 10.87
N LYS A 743 -16.23 -0.24 10.74
CA LYS A 743 -17.25 0.71 10.28
C LYS A 743 -17.52 0.58 8.78
N GLU A 744 -16.49 0.43 7.96
CA GLU A 744 -16.60 0.06 6.54
C GLU A 744 -17.48 -1.18 6.38
N ARG A 745 -17.17 -2.27 7.10
CA ARG A 745 -18.00 -3.49 7.11
C ARG A 745 -19.45 -3.21 7.51
N ASP A 746 -19.67 -2.43 8.57
CA ASP A 746 -21.04 -2.10 9.03
C ASP A 746 -21.80 -1.31 7.95
N LEU A 747 -21.16 -0.33 7.31
CA LEU A 747 -21.75 0.50 6.25
C LEU A 747 -22.15 -0.34 5.03
N TRP A 748 -21.29 -1.26 4.63
CA TRP A 748 -21.61 -2.19 3.55
C TRP A 748 -22.69 -3.20 3.90
N THR A 749 -22.81 -3.56 5.18
CA THR A 749 -23.94 -4.36 5.68
C THR A 749 -25.24 -3.56 5.53
N ASP A 750 -25.25 -2.31 5.99
CA ASP A 750 -26.43 -1.45 5.96
C ASP A 750 -26.88 -1.14 4.52
N GLY A 751 -25.94 -0.93 3.60
CA GLY A 751 -26.25 -0.72 2.17
C GLY A 751 -26.65 -1.98 1.41
N GLY A 752 -26.56 -3.18 2.01
CA GLY A 752 -26.88 -4.45 1.35
C GLY A 752 -25.82 -4.94 0.36
N TRP A 753 -24.58 -4.44 0.43
CA TRP A 753 -23.50 -4.74 -0.52
C TRP A 753 -22.64 -5.90 -0.03
N GLU A 754 -23.13 -7.12 -0.20
CA GLU A 754 -22.49 -8.33 0.30
C GLU A 754 -21.00 -8.50 -0.11
N PRO A 755 -20.58 -8.24 -1.36
CA PRO A 755 -19.15 -8.30 -1.71
C PRO A 755 -18.28 -7.31 -0.92
N LEU A 756 -18.72 -6.06 -0.76
CA LEU A 756 -17.96 -5.04 -0.03
C LEU A 756 -17.99 -5.28 1.48
N ARG A 757 -19.11 -5.81 1.97
CA ARG A 757 -19.24 -6.28 3.35
C ARG A 757 -18.19 -7.34 3.66
N ARG A 758 -17.97 -8.30 2.74
CA ARG A 758 -16.94 -9.34 2.88
C ARG A 758 -15.54 -8.76 2.89
N LEU A 759 -15.23 -7.81 2.00
CA LEU A 759 -13.94 -7.13 1.97
C LEU A 759 -13.66 -6.39 3.29
N GLY A 760 -14.61 -5.57 3.76
CA GLY A 760 -14.48 -4.86 5.03
C GLY A 760 -14.35 -5.82 6.22
N HIS A 761 -15.05 -6.97 6.18
CA HIS A 761 -14.91 -8.01 7.20
C HIS A 761 -13.51 -8.65 7.19
N ALA A 762 -12.98 -9.01 6.02
CA ALA A 762 -11.65 -9.60 5.87
C ALA A 762 -10.57 -8.62 6.35
N ARG A 763 -10.65 -7.35 5.95
CA ARG A 763 -9.75 -6.28 6.41
C ARG A 763 -9.82 -6.10 7.93
N TRP A 764 -11.01 -6.11 8.52
CA TRP A 764 -11.17 -6.02 9.96
C TRP A 764 -10.57 -7.24 10.68
N PHE A 765 -10.83 -8.45 10.18
CA PHE A 765 -10.28 -9.69 10.74
C PHE A 765 -8.76 -9.71 10.73
N LEU A 766 -8.14 -9.36 9.60
CA LEU A 766 -6.68 -9.29 9.47
C LEU A 766 -6.08 -8.30 10.48
N ARG A 767 -6.73 -7.15 10.68
CA ARG A 767 -6.30 -6.17 11.68
C ARG A 767 -6.40 -6.70 13.11
N GLU A 768 -7.50 -7.35 13.49
CA GLU A 768 -7.67 -7.95 14.83
C GLU A 768 -6.63 -9.06 15.08
N ALA A 769 -6.12 -9.68 14.01
CA ALA A 769 -5.04 -10.68 14.07
C ALA A 769 -3.62 -10.07 14.02
N ASP A 770 -3.48 -8.75 14.16
CA ASP A 770 -2.21 -7.99 14.05
C ASP A 770 -1.45 -8.25 12.73
N GLN A 771 -2.20 -8.58 11.67
CA GLN A 771 -1.67 -8.76 10.33
C GLN A 771 -1.72 -7.44 9.56
N SER A 772 -0.74 -7.23 8.68
CA SER A 772 -0.73 -6.06 7.80
C SER A 772 -1.97 -6.07 6.91
N VAL A 773 -2.76 -5.00 6.97
CA VAL A 773 -3.91 -4.79 6.09
C VAL A 773 -3.53 -3.69 5.12
N MET A 774 -3.34 -4.05 3.84
CA MET A 774 -3.15 -3.04 2.79
C MET A 774 -4.49 -2.32 2.55
N HIS A 775 -4.49 -0.99 2.78
CA HIS A 775 -5.67 -0.11 2.67
C HIS A 775 -6.03 0.22 1.24
#